data_AF-A0A0V1IQ02-F1
#
_entry.id   AF-A0A0V1IQ02-F1
#
_cell.length_a   1.000
_cell.length_b   1.000
_cell.length_c   1.000
_cell.angle_alpha   90.00
_cell.angle_beta   90.00
_cell.angle_gamma   90.00
#
_symmetry.space_group_name_H-M   'P 1'
#
loop_
_entity.id
_entity.type
_entity.pdbx_description
1 polymer ?
#
loop_
_entity_poly.entity_id
_entity_poly.type
_entity_poly.pdbx_seq_one_letter_code
_entity_poly.pdbx_strand_id
1 'polypeptide(L)'
;MFQFEISTNFKVYLAGAVSQADKPLAVVQLVGRVNDDHSDDATKADFKIAKAMHCVIDDHLINGFNVAITNGCILHTVTFSQKENNRTPLAGHLRRLFGNNSISKWFAAGVSGYLLTGAAVSLQQTPAKQLNFWTRGVEQKLPALQATRKISSETDCSNLNLRLYQYQNCPFCCKVRSYLDYYGYSYELVEVNPITRKEIKFSEYKKVPILVCGKDDPVQINDSSVIISFLQSYMLNPDADLHTVLSAYPSSLIKGDDKKMQLVSPNKYFLMIPDKQKHVNEEILDEERKWRSWVDDCFVHVISPNIYRTMKESLKAFQWFSEVSDWRNTFHTWERLTAVYLGATVIMRNLVNTLLLLSSIIFAVLYNKYLLWKDSLPVTVDEYYSLDDQSTDDEAIYTFEVKVPDSVLNDLQVRLNNTKFFQTLENSSFFYGSNANFLHSFRDYWMNSYNWRETEAMLNNFKHFRTQIEGLNVHYIHAKPAEDSKYDTVYPLLLVHGWPGSISEFLKIIPILIDPMKHSIGYGKKYAFEVIAPSIPGFAWSDAPKRKGFGPAAAARVFLKLLDRLNKRRFYCQGGDWGSIIASIIAQVYPERVIGLHLNTAFVPGIAHPMILLKQLLGIYFPEFVIDPADQYRVYPLMEKLFYSIEESGFALQDSPMGLASYILEKFSAWTDTSYQHLDDGGLRKYFTLDELLTNIMIYWTSDCIVSSMRFYKEFYQQLGRTRYFNSPVLVSTGVAAFPNDLLTSPQAFVTYKYVHLVQYSRMPRGGHFAALEEPLLLADDIYKFSALIN
;
A
#
# COMPACT_ATOMS: atom_id res chain seq x y z
N MET A 1 13.76 33.09 -13.48
CA MET A 1 15.16 33.16 -13.00
C MET A 1 15.10 33.24 -11.49
N PHE A 2 15.52 32.21 -10.75
CA PHE A 2 15.64 32.28 -9.29
C PHE A 2 17.10 32.56 -8.93
N GLN A 3 17.35 33.54 -8.07
CA GLN A 3 18.67 33.96 -7.62
C GLN A 3 18.85 33.53 -6.17
N PHE A 4 19.93 32.81 -5.86
CA PHE A 4 20.34 32.50 -4.49
C PHE A 4 21.69 33.16 -4.22
N GLU A 5 21.78 33.90 -3.12
CA GLU A 5 22.99 34.55 -2.63
C GLU A 5 23.57 33.71 -1.49
N ILE A 6 24.81 33.22 -1.64
CA ILE A 6 25.46 32.36 -0.62
C ILE A 6 26.58 33.11 0.11
N SER A 7 27.11 34.22 -0.44
CA SER A 7 27.87 35.27 0.27
C SER A 7 28.20 36.41 -0.71
N THR A 8 28.73 37.53 -0.20
CA THR A 8 28.95 38.82 -0.91
C THR A 8 29.78 38.74 -2.20
N ASN A 9 30.44 37.61 -2.50
CA ASN A 9 31.29 37.45 -3.69
C ASN A 9 30.83 36.37 -4.69
N PHE A 10 29.66 35.73 -4.53
CA PHE A 10 29.18 34.70 -5.47
C PHE A 10 27.69 34.84 -5.84
N LYS A 11 27.39 34.87 -7.14
CA LYS A 11 26.03 34.85 -7.69
C LYS A 11 25.81 33.60 -8.54
N VAL A 12 24.69 32.91 -8.31
CA VAL A 12 24.22 31.77 -9.11
C VAL A 12 23.00 32.21 -9.93
N TYR A 13 23.00 31.93 -11.24
CA TYR A 13 21.91 32.29 -12.16
C TYR A 13 21.22 31.06 -12.74
N LEU A 14 19.89 30.97 -12.62
CA LEU A 14 19.03 29.95 -13.26
C LEU A 14 18.28 30.56 -14.45
N ALA A 15 18.79 30.44 -15.67
CA ALA A 15 18.06 30.88 -16.87
C ALA A 15 17.10 29.78 -17.36
N GLY A 16 15.82 30.12 -17.51
CA GLY A 16 14.84 29.29 -18.21
C GLY A 16 14.51 29.95 -19.55
N ALA A 17 14.69 29.23 -20.65
CA ALA A 17 14.22 29.64 -21.97
C ALA A 17 13.22 28.61 -22.50
N VAL A 18 12.05 29.09 -22.93
CA VAL A 18 11.03 28.32 -23.66
C VAL A 18 11.29 28.53 -25.15
N SER A 19 11.44 27.44 -25.91
CA SER A 19 11.31 27.45 -27.37
C SER A 19 10.83 26.09 -27.89
N GLN A 20 9.97 26.12 -28.90
CA GLN A 20 9.20 25.01 -29.45
C GLN A 20 10.05 24.06 -30.31
N ALA A 21 9.68 22.78 -30.26
CA ALA A 21 10.08 21.62 -31.08
C ALA A 21 11.14 20.65 -30.48
N ASP A 22 10.63 19.46 -30.13
CA ASP A 22 11.24 18.16 -29.85
C ASP A 22 12.48 18.04 -28.94
N LYS A 23 12.21 17.57 -27.70
CA LYS A 23 13.07 17.11 -26.59
C LYS A 23 13.63 18.20 -25.66
N PRO A 24 13.16 18.31 -24.40
CA PRO A 24 13.76 19.21 -23.41
C PRO A 24 15.00 18.56 -22.76
N LEU A 25 16.17 19.14 -23.02
CA LEU A 25 17.41 18.93 -22.25
C LEU A 25 17.51 20.04 -21.21
N ALA A 26 17.45 19.70 -19.92
CA ALA A 26 17.84 20.63 -18.86
C ALA A 26 19.36 20.54 -18.69
N VAL A 27 20.09 21.57 -19.13
CA VAL A 27 21.53 21.70 -18.94
C VAL A 27 21.75 22.51 -17.66
N VAL A 28 22.37 21.90 -16.65
CA VAL A 28 22.91 22.64 -15.49
C VAL A 28 24.33 23.03 -15.85
N GLN A 29 24.54 24.30 -16.20
CA GLN A 29 25.86 24.86 -16.48
C GLN A 29 26.33 25.65 -15.25
N LEU A 30 27.35 25.17 -14.55
CA LEU A 30 28.00 25.91 -13.47
C LEU A 30 29.07 26.84 -14.07
N VAL A 31 28.67 28.03 -14.53
CA VAL A 31 29.64 29.05 -14.99
C VAL A 31 30.03 29.94 -13.82
N GLY A 32 31.21 29.67 -13.23
CA GLY A 32 31.85 30.60 -12.29
C GLY A 32 32.79 31.54 -13.03
N ARG A 33 32.42 32.82 -13.17
CA ARG A 33 33.35 33.89 -13.61
C ARG A 33 33.97 34.52 -12.36
N VAL A 34 35.29 34.45 -12.23
CA VAL A 34 36.04 35.26 -11.26
C VAL A 34 36.68 36.40 -12.05
N ASN A 35 36.43 37.65 -11.63
CA ASN A 35 37.10 38.81 -12.19
C ASN A 35 38.57 38.78 -11.77
N ASP A 36 39.46 38.69 -12.74
CA ASP A 36 40.88 38.97 -12.56
C ASP A 36 41.06 40.49 -12.58
N ASP A 37 41.34 41.09 -11.42
CA ASP A 37 41.96 42.40 -11.35
C ASP A 37 42.93 42.46 -10.17
N HIS A 38 44.14 42.93 -10.49
CA HIS A 38 45.28 43.29 -9.65
C HIS A 38 46.46 42.31 -9.48
N SER A 39 47.57 42.82 -10.00
CA SER A 39 48.93 42.32 -10.20
C SER A 39 49.75 42.13 -8.91
N ASP A 40 50.80 41.32 -9.07
CA ASP A 40 52.04 41.21 -8.29
C ASP A 40 51.95 40.76 -6.82
N ASP A 41 52.23 39.47 -6.59
CA ASP A 41 53.15 39.01 -5.54
C ASP A 41 53.38 37.48 -5.61
N ALA A 42 54.65 37.06 -5.57
CA ALA A 42 55.13 35.68 -5.72
C ALA A 42 54.86 34.76 -4.51
N THR A 43 53.83 35.06 -3.71
CA THR A 43 53.39 34.31 -2.52
C THR A 43 51.94 33.82 -2.62
N LYS A 44 51.27 34.00 -3.77
CA LYS A 44 49.89 33.52 -4.06
C LYS A 44 49.81 32.15 -4.76
N ALA A 45 50.83 31.30 -4.66
CA ALA A 45 50.76 29.93 -5.19
C ALA A 45 50.00 28.96 -4.26
N ASP A 46 49.52 29.44 -3.12
CA ASP A 46 49.09 28.57 -2.04
C ASP A 46 47.57 28.33 -2.01
N PHE A 47 47.22 27.09 -2.38
CA PHE A 47 46.15 26.26 -1.82
C PHE A 47 44.68 26.61 -2.09
N LYS A 48 44.06 25.88 -3.03
CA LYS A 48 42.59 25.67 -3.06
C LYS A 48 42.20 24.26 -3.50
N ILE A 49 42.24 23.30 -2.57
CA ILE A 49 41.71 21.93 -2.74
C ILE A 49 40.21 21.95 -3.14
N ALA A 50 39.44 22.94 -2.68
CA ALA A 50 38.05 23.14 -3.10
C ALA A 50 37.91 23.56 -4.57
N LYS A 51 38.87 24.32 -5.12
CA LYS A 51 38.89 24.77 -6.53
C LYS A 51 39.29 23.62 -7.47
N ALA A 52 40.19 22.74 -7.01
CA ALA A 52 40.55 21.49 -7.66
C ALA A 52 39.36 20.53 -7.83
N MET A 53 38.58 20.35 -6.75
CA MET A 53 37.37 19.51 -6.80
C MET A 53 36.26 20.11 -7.66
N HIS A 54 36.25 21.43 -7.85
CA HIS A 54 35.29 22.14 -8.70
C HIS A 54 35.61 22.02 -10.20
N CYS A 55 36.90 21.99 -10.60
CA CYS A 55 37.33 21.90 -12.00
C CYS A 55 37.25 20.49 -12.60
N VAL A 56 37.27 19.42 -11.80
CA VAL A 56 37.27 18.02 -12.30
C VAL A 56 35.86 17.48 -12.58
N ILE A 57 34.81 18.25 -12.27
CA ILE A 57 33.42 17.84 -12.51
C ILE A 57 32.97 18.10 -13.96
N ASP A 58 33.72 18.89 -14.74
CA ASP A 58 33.26 19.36 -16.07
C ASP A 58 33.40 18.36 -17.22
N ASP A 59 34.25 17.32 -17.16
CA ASP A 59 34.55 16.52 -18.38
C ASP A 59 34.03 15.08 -18.43
N HIS A 60 33.57 14.46 -17.33
CA HIS A 60 33.27 13.01 -17.33
C HIS A 60 31.95 12.55 -16.70
N LEU A 61 31.07 13.46 -16.28
CA LEU A 61 29.75 13.12 -15.71
C LEU A 61 28.54 13.52 -16.58
N ILE A 62 28.77 14.18 -17.71
CA ILE A 62 27.70 14.68 -18.58
C ILE A 62 27.43 13.67 -19.69
N ASN A 63 26.71 12.60 -19.37
CA ASN A 63 25.84 11.94 -20.34
C ASN A 63 24.77 11.09 -19.64
N GLY A 64 23.61 11.72 -19.41
CA GLY A 64 22.31 11.06 -19.50
C GLY A 64 21.73 10.47 -18.22
N PHE A 65 21.32 11.30 -17.24
CA PHE A 65 20.25 10.93 -16.31
C PHE A 65 19.41 12.15 -15.89
N ASN A 66 18.11 12.11 -16.12
CA ASN A 66 17.14 13.08 -15.62
C ASN A 66 16.88 12.84 -14.13
N VAL A 67 17.09 13.84 -13.28
CA VAL A 67 16.68 13.83 -11.86
C VAL A 67 15.74 15.01 -11.62
N ALA A 68 14.47 14.71 -11.36
CA ALA A 68 13.53 15.65 -10.78
C ALA A 68 13.71 15.65 -9.25
N ILE A 69 13.96 16.82 -8.69
CA ILE A 69 13.97 17.07 -7.25
C ILE A 69 12.52 17.38 -6.85
N THR A 70 11.91 16.54 -6.01
CA THR A 70 10.67 16.87 -5.29
C THR A 70 10.96 17.01 -3.81
N ASN A 71 10.47 18.12 -3.25
CA ASN A 71 10.58 18.50 -1.84
C ASN A 71 9.88 17.52 -0.90
N GLY A 72 10.49 17.30 0.26
CA GLY A 72 9.83 17.15 1.56
C GLY A 72 8.91 15.94 1.78
N CYS A 73 9.41 14.96 2.53
CA CYS A 73 8.57 14.20 3.47
C CYS A 73 9.39 13.87 4.72
N ILE A 74 9.12 14.64 5.78
CA ILE A 74 9.47 14.30 7.16
C ILE A 74 8.51 13.18 7.57
N LEU A 75 8.97 11.93 7.61
CA LEU A 75 8.26 10.88 8.34
C LEU A 75 8.72 10.94 9.81
N HIS A 76 7.88 11.52 10.67
CA HIS A 76 8.00 11.40 12.11
C HIS A 76 8.03 9.92 12.49
N THR A 77 9.19 9.44 12.93
CA THR A 77 9.30 8.15 13.59
C THR A 77 8.85 8.35 15.03
N VAL A 78 7.69 7.81 15.40
CA VAL A 78 7.24 7.76 16.79
C VAL A 78 8.21 6.86 17.57
N THR A 79 9.11 7.48 18.32
CA THR A 79 9.98 6.80 19.28
C THR A 79 9.17 6.45 20.52
N PHE A 80 8.85 5.17 20.68
CA PHE A 80 8.48 4.64 22.00
C PHE A 80 9.71 4.72 22.90
N SER A 81 9.66 5.63 23.88
CA SER A 81 10.61 5.68 24.99
C SER A 81 10.49 4.39 25.82
N GLN A 82 11.45 3.47 25.65
CA GLN A 82 11.64 2.37 26.60
C GLN A 82 12.42 2.90 27.80
N LYS A 83 11.68 3.23 28.85
CA LYS A 83 12.22 3.23 30.21
C LYS A 83 12.37 1.78 30.65
N GLU A 84 13.56 1.44 31.12
CA GLU A 84 13.94 0.13 31.65
C GLU A 84 12.88 -0.45 32.58
N ASN A 85 12.35 -1.63 32.25
CA ASN A 85 12.02 -2.64 33.25
C ASN A 85 11.92 -4.03 32.61
N ASN A 86 12.73 -4.94 33.12
CA ASN A 86 12.82 -6.34 32.72
C ASN A 86 11.51 -7.09 32.97
N ARG A 87 10.78 -7.44 31.88
CA ARG A 87 9.99 -8.66 31.62
C ARG A 87 8.92 -8.37 30.56
N THR A 88 9.02 -8.98 29.38
CA THR A 88 8.07 -8.77 28.26
C THR A 88 6.75 -9.56 28.47
N PRO A 89 5.56 -8.92 28.39
CA PRO A 89 4.25 -9.58 28.53
C PRO A 89 3.87 -10.53 27.39
N LEU A 90 4.54 -10.38 26.23
CA LEU A 90 4.19 -11.05 24.97
C LEU A 90 4.45 -12.56 25.00
N ALA A 91 5.55 -12.98 25.66
CA ALA A 91 5.91 -14.39 25.78
C ALA A 91 4.90 -15.18 26.65
N GLY A 92 4.30 -14.53 27.64
CA GLY A 92 3.24 -15.11 28.47
C GLY A 92 1.91 -15.28 27.72
N HIS A 93 1.60 -14.34 26.82
CA HIS A 93 0.38 -14.38 26.00
C HIS A 93 0.44 -15.48 24.92
N LEU A 94 1.60 -15.64 24.26
CA LEU A 94 1.82 -16.67 23.24
C LEU A 94 1.81 -18.10 23.83
N ARG A 95 2.25 -18.26 25.08
CA ARG A 95 2.22 -19.56 25.78
C ARG A 95 0.80 -20.03 26.12
N ARG A 96 -0.14 -19.10 26.34
CA ARG A 96 -1.56 -19.41 26.58
C ARG A 96 -2.33 -19.78 25.31
N LEU A 97 -1.91 -19.25 24.15
CA LEU A 97 -2.58 -19.49 22.87
C LEU A 97 -2.21 -20.82 22.19
N PHE A 98 -0.99 -21.34 22.38
CA PHE A 98 -0.47 -22.46 21.57
C PHE A 98 -0.13 -23.75 22.33
N GLY A 99 -0.24 -23.77 23.67
CA GLY A 99 0.07 -24.96 24.46
C GLY A 99 1.54 -25.41 24.39
N ASN A 100 1.94 -26.31 25.29
CA ASN A 100 3.35 -26.66 25.54
C ASN A 100 3.85 -27.82 24.65
N ASN A 101 3.64 -27.75 23.32
CA ASN A 101 4.06 -28.79 22.38
C ASN A 101 5.34 -28.42 21.61
N SER A 102 6.09 -29.42 21.15
CA SER A 102 7.44 -29.29 20.55
C SER A 102 7.55 -28.26 19.40
N ILE A 103 6.45 -28.00 18.69
CA ILE A 103 6.40 -27.07 17.54
C ILE A 103 6.31 -25.60 18.00
N SER A 104 5.70 -25.30 19.16
CA SER A 104 5.72 -23.96 19.76
C SER A 104 7.13 -23.51 20.13
N LYS A 105 8.01 -24.47 20.49
CA LYS A 105 9.43 -24.25 20.72
C LYS A 105 10.19 -23.93 19.43
N TRP A 106 9.80 -24.53 18.30
CA TRP A 106 10.36 -24.21 16.97
C TRP A 106 9.89 -22.85 16.45
N PHE A 107 8.64 -22.46 16.70
CA PHE A 107 8.14 -21.13 16.32
C PHE A 107 8.78 -20.03 17.18
N ALA A 108 8.91 -20.27 18.49
CA ALA A 108 9.69 -19.40 19.38
C ALA A 108 11.17 -19.37 18.98
N ALA A 109 11.78 -20.48 18.54
CA ALA A 109 13.15 -20.51 18.04
C ALA A 109 13.31 -19.83 16.67
N GLY A 110 12.31 -19.86 15.79
CA GLY A 110 12.31 -19.16 14.51
C GLY A 110 12.20 -17.65 14.68
N VAL A 111 11.33 -17.19 15.59
CA VAL A 111 11.22 -15.77 15.98
C VAL A 111 12.42 -15.32 16.82
N SER A 112 13.00 -16.20 17.64
CA SER A 112 14.26 -15.91 18.37
C SER A 112 15.48 -15.92 17.45
N GLY A 113 15.50 -16.75 16.40
CA GLY A 113 16.52 -16.75 15.34
C GLY A 113 16.47 -15.47 14.49
N TYR A 114 15.28 -14.88 14.34
CA TYR A 114 15.07 -13.56 13.75
C TYR A 114 15.69 -12.42 14.58
N LEU A 115 15.76 -12.57 15.91
CA LEU A 115 16.42 -11.62 16.83
C LEU A 115 17.92 -11.93 17.06
N LEU A 116 18.34 -13.19 16.98
CA LEU A 116 19.71 -13.62 17.28
C LEU A 116 20.68 -13.54 16.09
N THR A 117 20.19 -13.53 14.85
CA THR A 117 21.06 -13.34 13.66
C THR A 117 21.62 -11.92 13.55
N GLY A 118 21.07 -10.95 14.29
CA GLY A 118 21.66 -9.61 14.47
C GLY A 118 22.71 -9.51 15.59
N ALA A 119 22.86 -10.52 16.44
CA ALA A 119 23.68 -10.44 17.66
C ALA A 119 24.93 -11.36 17.64
N ALA A 120 24.99 -12.38 16.78
CA ALA A 120 25.98 -13.45 16.92
C ALA A 120 27.37 -13.23 16.25
N VAL A 121 27.67 -12.07 15.67
CA VAL A 121 29.02 -11.79 15.08
C VAL A 121 29.84 -10.81 15.93
N SER A 122 29.31 -10.29 17.03
CA SER A 122 30.04 -9.41 17.92
C SER A 122 30.19 -10.05 19.29
N LEU A 123 31.16 -10.96 19.46
CA LEU A 123 31.77 -11.23 20.75
C LEU A 123 33.05 -12.07 20.55
N GLN A 124 34.11 -11.60 21.21
CA GLN A 124 35.47 -12.17 21.33
C GLN A 124 36.51 -11.74 20.30
N GLN A 125 36.98 -10.49 20.42
CA GLN A 125 38.41 -10.20 20.38
C GLN A 125 38.76 -9.19 21.47
N THR A 126 39.67 -9.58 22.37
CA THR A 126 40.12 -8.84 23.56
C THR A 126 40.89 -7.55 23.22
N PRO A 127 40.82 -6.47 24.05
CA PRO A 127 41.26 -5.12 23.66
C PRO A 127 42.76 -4.86 23.75
N ALA A 128 43.54 -5.72 24.41
CA ALA A 128 44.88 -5.35 24.89
C ALA A 128 46.03 -5.53 23.87
N LYS A 129 45.80 -6.12 22.68
CA LYS A 129 46.88 -6.42 21.71
C LYS A 129 46.96 -5.49 20.49
N GLN A 130 46.05 -4.53 20.33
CA GLN A 130 45.92 -3.75 19.08
C GLN A 130 46.54 -2.35 19.09
N LEU A 131 47.10 -1.87 20.21
CA LEU A 131 47.46 -0.46 20.35
C LEU A 131 48.74 -0.03 19.59
N ASN A 132 49.59 -0.97 19.13
CA ASN A 132 50.91 -0.67 18.56
C ASN A 132 51.11 -1.10 17.09
N PHE A 133 50.05 -1.45 16.34
CA PHE A 133 50.20 -2.18 15.07
C PHE A 133 50.15 -1.32 13.80
N TRP A 134 49.64 -0.08 13.87
CA TRP A 134 49.14 0.65 12.69
C TRP A 134 50.03 1.80 12.17
N THR A 135 51.23 1.94 12.75
CA THR A 135 52.29 2.86 12.27
C THR A 135 53.49 2.11 11.69
N ARG A 136 53.36 0.82 11.36
CA ARG A 136 54.43 0.06 10.71
C ARG A 136 54.28 0.08 9.19
N GLY A 137 55.42 0.15 8.50
CA GLY A 137 55.52 -0.06 7.06
C GLY A 137 54.87 -1.37 6.62
N VAL A 138 54.67 -1.52 5.32
CA VAL A 138 54.00 -2.68 4.71
C VAL A 138 54.73 -3.99 5.12
N GLU A 139 54.28 -4.66 6.19
CA GLU A 139 54.94 -5.87 6.75
C GLU A 139 54.83 -7.10 5.82
N GLN A 140 54.00 -7.04 4.76
CA GLN A 140 53.81 -8.13 3.79
C GLN A 140 54.19 -7.70 2.38
N LYS A 141 54.96 -8.55 1.67
CA LYS A 141 55.36 -8.31 0.27
C LYS A 141 54.14 -7.94 -0.58
N LEU A 142 54.13 -6.71 -1.12
CA LEU A 142 53.06 -6.22 -1.98
C LEU A 142 52.79 -7.25 -3.08
N PRO A 143 51.52 -7.63 -3.31
CA PRO A 143 51.21 -8.61 -4.34
C PRO A 143 51.67 -8.06 -5.70
N ALA A 144 52.31 -8.91 -6.51
CA ALA A 144 52.73 -8.59 -7.87
C ALA A 144 51.50 -8.49 -8.77
N LEU A 145 50.78 -7.37 -8.65
CA LEU A 145 49.57 -7.07 -9.41
C LEU A 145 49.91 -6.07 -10.50
N GLN A 146 49.33 -6.30 -11.68
CA GLN A 146 49.39 -5.33 -12.78
C GLN A 146 48.47 -4.16 -12.46
N ALA A 147 48.99 -2.93 -12.54
CA ALA A 147 48.16 -1.74 -12.40
C ALA A 147 47.09 -1.73 -13.48
N THR A 148 45.83 -1.48 -13.10
CA THR A 148 44.68 -1.36 -14.01
C THR A 148 44.88 -0.20 -14.98
N ARG A 149 45.44 0.91 -14.47
CA ARG A 149 45.78 2.10 -15.27
C ARG A 149 47.01 2.78 -14.68
N LYS A 150 47.85 3.36 -15.52
CA LYS A 150 48.96 4.22 -15.11
C LYS A 150 48.70 5.64 -15.60
N ILE A 151 48.77 6.60 -14.69
CA ILE A 151 48.62 8.02 -14.99
C ILE A 151 50.00 8.64 -14.84
N SER A 152 50.49 9.24 -15.93
CA SER A 152 51.78 9.92 -15.98
C SER A 152 51.51 11.40 -16.19
N SER A 153 52.07 12.24 -15.33
CA SER A 153 51.99 13.69 -15.43
C SER A 153 53.37 14.26 -15.73
N GLU A 154 53.46 15.16 -16.71
CA GLU A 154 54.71 15.84 -17.08
C GLU A 154 55.16 16.86 -16.03
N THR A 155 54.26 17.25 -15.12
CA THR A 155 54.52 18.22 -14.04
C THR A 155 54.87 17.57 -12.71
N ASP A 156 55.02 16.24 -12.66
CA ASP A 156 55.30 15.53 -11.42
C ASP A 156 56.75 15.74 -10.95
N CYS A 157 56.90 16.55 -9.91
CA CYS A 157 58.19 16.83 -9.26
C CYS A 157 58.36 16.09 -7.92
N SER A 158 57.44 15.19 -7.56
CA SER A 158 57.37 14.62 -6.21
C SER A 158 58.39 13.51 -5.93
N ASN A 159 58.94 12.89 -6.98
CA ASN A 159 59.76 11.67 -6.92
C ASN A 159 59.09 10.50 -6.15
N LEU A 160 57.77 10.57 -5.89
CA LEU A 160 57.03 9.55 -5.17
C LEU A 160 56.54 8.46 -6.13
N ASN A 161 56.70 7.20 -5.72
CA ASN A 161 56.00 6.10 -6.38
C ASN A 161 54.65 5.91 -5.68
N LEU A 162 53.56 6.32 -6.35
CA LEU A 162 52.21 6.27 -5.80
C LEU A 162 51.39 5.14 -6.45
N ARG A 163 50.78 4.31 -5.61
CA ARG A 163 49.81 3.30 -6.04
C ARG A 163 48.52 3.40 -5.24
N LEU A 164 47.42 3.71 -5.91
CA LEU A 164 46.10 3.90 -5.33
C LEU A 164 45.20 2.68 -5.59
N TYR A 165 44.78 2.01 -4.52
CA TYR A 165 43.76 0.97 -4.54
C TYR A 165 42.38 1.60 -4.31
N GLN A 166 41.47 1.39 -5.27
CA GLN A 166 40.20 2.12 -5.29
C GLN A 166 39.01 1.30 -5.81
N TYR A 167 37.83 1.92 -5.69
CA TYR A 167 36.71 1.63 -6.58
C TYR A 167 36.44 2.86 -7.44
N GLN A 168 36.20 2.67 -8.73
CA GLN A 168 35.98 3.75 -9.68
C GLN A 168 34.86 4.72 -9.29
N ASN A 169 33.81 4.21 -8.65
CA ASN A 169 32.61 4.93 -8.23
C ASN A 169 32.61 5.31 -6.74
N CYS A 170 33.69 5.05 -6.00
CA CYS A 170 33.76 5.42 -4.60
C CYS A 170 34.05 6.93 -4.46
N PRO A 171 33.18 7.71 -3.82
CA PRO A 171 33.35 9.16 -3.73
C PRO A 171 34.62 9.56 -2.95
N PHE A 172 35.00 8.77 -1.93
CA PHE A 172 36.27 8.95 -1.21
C PHE A 172 37.50 8.66 -2.08
N CYS A 173 37.41 7.71 -3.03
CA CYS A 173 38.48 7.46 -3.99
C CYS A 173 38.57 8.57 -5.03
N CYS A 174 37.43 9.07 -5.52
CA CYS A 174 37.38 10.25 -6.39
C CYS A 174 38.05 11.45 -5.75
N LYS A 175 37.77 11.71 -4.46
CA LYS A 175 38.42 12.78 -3.69
C LYS A 175 39.95 12.70 -3.76
N VAL A 176 40.54 11.52 -3.58
CA VAL A 176 42.00 11.34 -3.67
C VAL A 176 42.51 11.53 -5.10
N ARG A 177 41.82 10.96 -6.10
CA ARG A 177 42.24 11.12 -7.51
C ARG A 177 42.20 12.56 -7.97
N SER A 178 41.11 13.29 -7.70
CA SER A 178 41.01 14.71 -8.04
C SER A 178 42.12 15.54 -7.41
N TYR A 179 42.56 15.18 -6.20
CA TYR A 179 43.73 15.80 -5.58
C TYR A 179 45.03 15.47 -6.33
N LEU A 180 45.29 14.18 -6.61
CA LEU A 180 46.48 13.74 -7.34
C LEU A 180 46.57 14.38 -8.74
N ASP A 181 45.45 14.40 -9.47
CA ASP A 181 45.36 14.96 -10.81
C ASP A 181 45.60 16.48 -10.81
N TYR A 182 45.01 17.20 -9.84
CA TYR A 182 45.18 18.65 -9.73
C TYR A 182 46.61 19.08 -9.41
N TYR A 183 47.28 18.36 -8.52
CA TYR A 183 48.68 18.62 -8.16
C TYR A 183 49.68 17.95 -9.12
N GLY A 184 49.19 17.27 -10.16
CA GLY A 184 50.03 16.71 -11.22
C GLY A 184 50.89 15.52 -10.79
N TYR A 185 50.44 14.70 -9.83
CA TYR A 185 51.15 13.49 -9.42
C TYR A 185 51.02 12.38 -10.47
N SER A 186 52.09 11.61 -10.70
CA SER A 186 52.03 10.34 -11.42
C SER A 186 51.69 9.19 -10.47
N TYR A 187 50.71 8.36 -10.83
CA TYR A 187 50.28 7.26 -9.96
C TYR A 187 49.73 6.05 -10.73
N GLU A 188 49.85 4.89 -10.11
CA GLU A 188 49.27 3.63 -10.56
C GLU A 188 47.91 3.42 -9.88
N LEU A 189 46.91 3.04 -10.67
CA LEU A 189 45.57 2.69 -10.19
C LEU A 189 45.40 1.18 -10.16
N VAL A 190 44.90 0.67 -9.03
CA VAL A 190 44.49 -0.73 -8.88
C VAL A 190 43.01 -0.77 -8.52
N GLU A 191 42.19 -1.31 -9.44
CA GLU A 191 40.76 -1.50 -9.19
C GLU A 191 40.56 -2.74 -8.30
N VAL A 192 39.93 -2.53 -7.13
CA VAL A 192 39.68 -3.61 -6.17
C VAL A 192 38.44 -4.38 -6.58
N ASN A 193 38.47 -5.71 -6.51
CA ASN A 193 37.29 -6.52 -6.77
C ASN A 193 36.29 -6.39 -5.60
N PRO A 194 35.03 -5.97 -5.83
CA PRO A 194 34.07 -5.74 -4.74
C PRO A 194 33.65 -7.02 -4.02
N ILE A 195 33.75 -8.18 -4.69
CA ILE A 195 33.36 -9.49 -4.15
C ILE A 195 34.55 -10.14 -3.43
N THR A 196 35.69 -10.27 -4.11
CA THR A 196 36.80 -11.07 -3.59
C THR A 196 37.84 -10.27 -2.83
N ARG A 197 37.94 -8.95 -3.09
CA ARG A 197 38.88 -7.99 -2.47
C ARG A 197 40.33 -8.51 -2.42
N LYS A 198 40.73 -9.30 -3.42
CA LYS A 198 42.04 -9.97 -3.44
C LYS A 198 43.19 -8.98 -3.46
N GLU A 199 42.98 -7.83 -4.10
CA GLU A 199 43.97 -6.80 -4.36
C GLU A 199 44.43 -6.11 -3.06
N ILE A 200 43.56 -6.04 -2.06
CA ILE A 200 43.83 -5.43 -0.75
C ILE A 200 44.00 -6.47 0.36
N LYS A 201 44.28 -7.74 0.02
CA LYS A 201 44.48 -8.80 1.03
C LYS A 201 45.65 -8.50 1.96
N PHE A 202 46.71 -7.85 1.44
CA PHE A 202 47.91 -7.46 2.19
C PHE A 202 47.61 -6.47 3.32
N SER A 203 46.54 -5.67 3.19
CA SER A 203 46.14 -4.66 4.16
C SER A 203 45.10 -5.21 5.12
N GLU A 204 45.25 -5.01 6.42
CA GLU A 204 44.19 -5.29 7.38
C GLU A 204 43.03 -4.26 7.29
N TYR A 205 43.26 -3.10 6.67
CA TYR A 205 42.22 -2.14 6.31
C TYR A 205 41.47 -2.64 5.07
N LYS A 206 40.28 -3.24 5.28
CA LYS A 206 39.45 -3.88 4.23
C LYS A 206 38.52 -2.92 3.48
N LYS A 207 38.88 -1.64 3.40
CA LYS A 207 38.16 -0.56 2.71
C LYS A 207 39.10 0.17 1.74
N VAL A 208 38.54 1.02 0.89
CA VAL A 208 39.28 1.91 -0.03
C VAL A 208 38.86 3.37 0.24
N PRO A 209 39.67 4.38 -0.11
CA PRO A 209 40.98 4.30 -0.77
C PRO A 209 42.09 3.77 0.14
N ILE A 210 43.08 3.12 -0.46
CA ILE A 210 44.39 2.82 0.15
C ILE A 210 45.46 3.36 -0.79
N LEU A 211 46.32 4.25 -0.29
CA LEU A 211 47.48 4.74 -1.02
C LEU A 211 48.73 4.03 -0.49
N VAL A 212 49.52 3.46 -1.39
CA VAL A 212 50.86 2.97 -1.09
C VAL A 212 51.86 3.92 -1.72
N CYS A 213 52.82 4.39 -0.92
CA CYS A 213 53.77 5.43 -1.30
C CYS A 213 55.20 4.96 -1.02
N GLY A 214 56.09 5.04 -2.01
CA GLY A 214 57.52 4.66 -1.90
C GLY A 214 57.89 3.38 -2.66
N LYS A 215 59.15 3.27 -3.09
CA LYS A 215 59.65 2.17 -3.94
C LYS A 215 60.39 1.09 -3.17
N ASP A 216 61.35 1.49 -2.33
CA ASP A 216 62.23 0.58 -1.59
C ASP A 216 61.73 0.28 -0.17
N ASP A 217 61.08 1.25 0.47
CA ASP A 217 60.42 1.11 1.78
C ASP A 217 59.02 1.75 1.74
N PRO A 218 58.00 1.02 1.25
CA PRO A 218 56.67 1.58 1.03
C PRO A 218 55.88 1.77 2.32
N VAL A 219 55.22 2.93 2.43
CA VAL A 219 54.24 3.24 3.48
C VAL A 219 52.82 3.10 2.96
N GLN A 220 51.90 2.61 3.81
CA GLN A 220 50.48 2.52 3.51
C GLN A 220 49.73 3.64 4.23
N ILE A 221 48.96 4.43 3.48
CA ILE A 221 48.07 5.46 4.02
C ILE A 221 46.62 5.09 3.70
N ASN A 222 45.78 5.12 4.74
CA ASN A 222 44.35 4.85 4.67
C ASN A 222 43.59 6.15 4.95
N ASP A 223 42.31 6.20 4.57
CA ASP A 223 41.44 7.39 4.68
C ASP A 223 41.79 8.49 3.67
N SER A 224 40.79 8.95 2.92
CA SER A 224 41.01 9.93 1.84
C SER A 224 41.55 11.27 2.33
N SER A 225 41.15 11.69 3.54
CA SER A 225 41.57 12.97 4.10
C SER A 225 42.98 12.88 4.67
N VAL A 226 43.32 11.76 5.32
CA VAL A 226 44.70 11.52 5.78
C VAL A 226 45.66 11.40 4.60
N ILE A 227 45.29 10.71 3.52
CA ILE A 227 46.08 10.62 2.28
C ILE A 227 46.44 12.02 1.76
N ILE A 228 45.44 12.91 1.67
CA ILE A 228 45.64 14.28 1.18
C ILE A 228 46.55 15.07 2.13
N SER A 229 46.30 15.03 3.44
CA SER A 229 47.13 15.74 4.42
C SER A 229 48.58 15.25 4.44
N PHE A 230 48.78 13.93 4.30
CA PHE A 230 50.10 13.31 4.22
C PHE A 230 50.88 13.80 3.01
N LEU A 231 50.32 13.69 1.80
CA LEU A 231 50.98 14.14 0.56
C LEU A 231 51.29 15.63 0.61
N GLN A 232 50.35 16.42 1.12
CA GLN A 232 50.52 17.85 1.23
C GLN A 232 51.61 18.25 2.23
N SER A 233 51.73 17.53 3.34
CA SER A 233 52.80 17.76 4.33
C SER A 233 54.16 17.36 3.76
N TYR A 234 54.21 16.30 2.95
CA TYR A 234 55.42 15.91 2.24
C TYR A 234 55.82 16.96 1.19
N MET A 235 54.87 17.55 0.45
CA MET A 235 55.19 18.64 -0.50
C MET A 235 55.83 19.85 0.17
N LEU A 236 55.42 20.18 1.39
CA LEU A 236 55.98 21.29 2.16
C LEU A 236 57.38 20.97 2.70
N ASN A 237 57.71 19.69 2.85
CA ASN A 237 59.01 19.21 3.30
C ASN A 237 59.47 17.95 2.55
N PRO A 238 59.89 18.07 1.28
CA PRO A 238 60.22 16.91 0.44
C PRO A 238 61.41 16.09 0.93
N ASP A 239 62.28 16.69 1.77
CA ASP A 239 63.44 16.01 2.36
C ASP A 239 63.07 15.14 3.58
N ALA A 240 61.81 15.15 4.02
CA ALA A 240 61.35 14.36 5.16
C ALA A 240 61.19 12.88 4.82
N ASP A 241 61.61 12.02 5.75
CA ASP A 241 61.35 10.58 5.66
C ASP A 241 59.83 10.27 5.72
N LEU A 242 59.36 9.36 4.86
CA LEU A 242 57.93 9.06 4.70
C LEU A 242 57.29 8.52 6.00
N HIS A 243 58.01 7.70 6.77
CA HIS A 243 57.52 7.21 8.06
C HIS A 243 57.40 8.33 9.09
N THR A 244 58.33 9.29 9.05
CA THR A 244 58.30 10.48 9.90
C THR A 244 57.06 11.32 9.60
N VAL A 245 56.74 11.58 8.32
CA VAL A 245 55.51 12.29 7.94
C VAL A 245 54.25 11.51 8.33
N LEU A 246 54.25 10.18 8.16
CA LEU A 246 53.10 9.34 8.51
C LEU A 246 52.85 9.30 10.03
N SER A 247 53.91 9.34 10.84
CA SER A 247 53.82 9.33 12.31
C SER A 247 53.01 10.51 12.87
N ALA A 248 52.93 11.62 12.13
CA ALA A 248 52.14 12.79 12.49
C ALA A 248 50.62 12.61 12.33
N TYR A 249 50.20 11.51 11.69
CA TYR A 249 48.79 11.14 11.46
C TYR A 249 48.43 9.83 12.16
N PRO A 250 48.49 9.77 13.51
CA PRO A 250 48.16 8.55 14.23
C PRO A 250 46.70 8.20 14.04
N SER A 251 46.42 6.91 13.85
CA SER A 251 45.07 6.38 13.63
C SER A 251 44.66 5.52 14.82
N SER A 252 43.49 5.78 15.39
CA SER A 252 42.94 5.08 16.56
C SER A 252 41.57 4.48 16.26
N LEU A 253 41.26 3.31 16.83
CA LEU A 253 39.94 2.70 16.71
C LEU A 253 39.02 3.23 17.82
N ILE A 254 37.98 3.95 17.43
CA ILE A 254 36.94 4.47 18.33
C ILE A 254 35.64 3.75 18.02
N LYS A 255 34.89 3.37 19.05
CA LYS A 255 33.56 2.77 18.88
C LYS A 255 32.55 3.88 18.61
N GLY A 256 31.95 3.89 17.43
CA GLY A 256 30.91 4.85 17.06
C GLY A 256 29.57 4.57 17.74
N ASP A 257 28.62 5.50 17.61
CA ASP A 257 27.28 5.43 18.20
C ASP A 257 26.46 4.22 17.72
N ASP A 258 26.79 3.69 16.55
CA ASP A 258 26.21 2.47 15.96
C ASP A 258 26.83 1.16 16.49
N LYS A 259 27.67 1.25 17.54
CA LYS A 259 28.45 0.16 18.14
C LYS A 259 29.52 -0.45 17.23
N LYS A 260 29.79 0.12 16.03
CA LYS A 260 30.87 -0.35 15.15
C LYS A 260 32.19 0.36 15.48
N MET A 261 33.30 -0.35 15.31
CA MET A 261 34.63 0.26 15.42
C MET A 261 34.94 1.08 14.16
N GLN A 262 35.34 2.33 14.34
CA GLN A 262 35.71 3.27 13.29
C GLN A 262 37.16 3.71 13.49
N LEU A 263 37.92 3.76 12.40
CA LEU A 263 39.28 4.31 12.43
C LEU A 263 39.16 5.83 12.39
N VAL A 264 39.74 6.49 13.38
CA VAL A 264 39.72 7.95 13.52
C VAL A 264 41.15 8.44 13.66
N SER A 265 41.55 9.36 12.79
CA SER A 265 42.83 10.06 12.88
C SER A 265 42.54 11.50 13.30
N PRO A 266 42.87 11.91 14.54
CA PRO A 266 42.55 13.24 15.04
C PRO A 266 43.14 14.36 14.16
N ASN A 267 44.31 14.10 13.59
CA ASN A 267 45.03 15.06 12.77
C ASN A 267 44.67 14.99 11.27
N LYS A 268 43.61 14.30 10.85
CA LYS A 268 43.32 14.02 9.42
C LYS A 268 43.14 15.24 8.52
N TYR A 269 42.92 16.42 9.08
CA TYR A 269 42.77 17.69 8.35
C TYR A 269 43.93 18.66 8.61
N PHE A 270 44.87 18.32 9.48
CA PHE A 270 46.00 19.19 9.80
C PHE A 270 47.13 18.98 8.78
N LEU A 271 47.96 20.00 8.59
CA LEU A 271 49.18 19.95 7.79
C LEU A 271 50.38 20.13 8.71
N MET A 272 51.45 19.36 8.47
CA MET A 272 52.66 19.41 9.27
C MET A 272 53.69 20.31 8.58
N ILE A 273 53.72 21.58 8.99
CA ILE A 273 54.54 22.63 8.36
C ILE A 273 55.88 22.75 9.11
N PRO A 274 57.04 22.73 8.43
CA PRO A 274 58.34 22.93 9.07
C PRO A 274 58.45 24.31 9.75
N ASP A 275 59.18 24.38 10.88
CA ASP A 275 59.36 25.64 11.63
C ASP A 275 59.93 26.81 10.80
N LYS A 276 60.68 26.50 9.73
CA LYS A 276 61.26 27.49 8.81
C LYS A 276 60.23 28.16 7.87
N GLN A 277 59.01 27.64 7.79
CA GLN A 277 57.93 28.11 6.90
C GLN A 277 56.71 28.65 7.67
N LYS A 278 56.85 29.01 8.95
CA LYS A 278 55.75 29.44 9.84
C LYS A 278 54.99 30.73 9.47
N HIS A 279 55.27 31.35 8.32
CA HIS A 279 54.54 32.55 7.86
C HIS A 279 53.22 32.25 7.14
N VAL A 280 52.69 31.02 7.24
CA VAL A 280 51.39 30.65 6.66
C VAL A 280 50.25 31.27 7.48
N ASN A 281 49.30 31.91 6.79
CA ASN A 281 48.14 32.54 7.42
C ASN A 281 47.24 31.48 8.10
N GLU A 282 47.10 31.56 9.43
CA GLU A 282 46.28 30.63 10.23
C GLU A 282 44.80 30.62 9.80
N GLU A 283 44.27 31.76 9.35
CA GLU A 283 42.87 31.88 8.90
C GLU A 283 42.60 31.01 7.66
N ILE A 284 43.57 30.93 6.75
CA ILE A 284 43.49 30.12 5.53
C ILE A 284 43.53 28.62 5.89
N LEU A 285 44.38 28.23 6.83
CA LEU A 285 44.48 26.85 7.30
C LEU A 285 43.21 26.39 8.04
N ASP A 286 42.58 27.28 8.81
CA ASP A 286 41.28 27.03 9.42
C ASP A 286 40.16 26.89 8.38
N GLU A 287 40.17 27.74 7.35
CA GLU A 287 39.20 27.68 6.27
C GLU A 287 39.33 26.36 5.48
N GLU A 288 40.55 25.95 5.12
CA GLU A 288 40.82 24.68 4.44
C GLU A 288 40.29 23.48 5.25
N ARG A 289 40.53 23.46 6.57
CA ARG A 289 40.02 22.42 7.47
C ARG A 289 38.50 22.34 7.45
N LYS A 290 37.81 23.48 7.50
CA LYS A 290 36.34 23.54 7.44
C LYS A 290 35.82 22.97 6.13
N TRP A 291 36.43 23.35 5.00
CA TRP A 291 36.05 22.82 3.69
C TRP A 291 36.29 21.30 3.58
N ARG A 292 37.43 20.80 4.07
CA ARG A 292 37.74 19.37 4.03
C ARG A 292 36.83 18.53 4.92
N SER A 293 36.43 19.06 6.09
CA SER A 293 35.40 18.45 6.94
C SER A 293 34.05 18.45 6.24
N TRP A 294 33.60 19.59 5.68
CA TRP A 294 32.34 19.67 4.96
C TRP A 294 32.26 18.72 3.77
N VAL A 295 33.38 18.51 3.05
CA VAL A 295 33.43 17.53 1.97
C VAL A 295 33.15 16.11 2.47
N ASP A 296 33.75 15.71 3.59
CA ASP A 296 33.56 14.37 4.17
C ASP A 296 32.17 14.20 4.80
N ASP A 297 31.72 15.21 5.54
CA ASP A 297 30.51 15.13 6.37
C ASP A 297 29.23 15.41 5.57
N CYS A 298 29.32 16.14 4.45
CA CYS A 298 28.16 16.56 3.66
C CYS A 298 28.30 16.20 2.18
N PHE A 299 29.30 16.73 1.47
CA PHE A 299 29.36 16.67 0.01
C PHE A 299 29.41 15.23 -0.54
N VAL A 300 30.25 14.38 0.04
CA VAL A 300 30.41 12.98 -0.38
C VAL A 300 29.10 12.19 -0.20
N HIS A 301 28.31 12.52 0.82
CA HIS A 301 27.01 11.89 1.07
C HIS A 301 25.91 12.38 0.11
N VAL A 302 26.03 13.59 -0.43
CA VAL A 302 25.13 14.13 -1.47
C VAL A 302 25.46 13.55 -2.85
N ILE A 303 26.74 13.31 -3.14
CA ILE A 303 27.18 12.69 -4.41
C ILE A 303 26.82 11.20 -4.46
N SER A 304 26.83 10.51 -3.31
CA SER A 304 26.47 9.09 -3.24
C SER A 304 25.02 8.91 -3.67
N PRO A 305 24.74 8.41 -4.88
CA PRO A 305 23.41 8.55 -5.40
C PRO A 305 22.57 7.34 -4.97
N ASN A 306 21.37 7.60 -4.47
CA ASN A 306 20.29 6.60 -4.41
C ASN A 306 19.73 6.40 -5.83
N ILE A 307 20.56 5.90 -6.77
CA ILE A 307 20.25 5.84 -8.21
C ILE A 307 19.19 4.77 -8.55
N TYR A 308 18.80 3.91 -7.60
CA TYR A 308 18.07 2.68 -7.93
C TYR A 308 16.65 2.70 -7.36
N ARG A 309 15.66 3.02 -8.19
CA ARG A 309 14.23 2.91 -7.84
C ARG A 309 13.65 1.60 -8.35
N THR A 310 14.22 1.04 -9.42
CA THR A 310 13.77 -0.21 -10.04
C THR A 310 14.92 -1.20 -10.28
N MET A 311 14.59 -2.49 -10.41
CA MET A 311 15.57 -3.54 -10.76
C MET A 311 16.30 -3.24 -12.08
N LYS A 312 15.59 -2.64 -13.05
CA LYS A 312 16.16 -2.27 -14.36
C LYS A 312 17.20 -1.15 -14.23
N GLU A 313 16.93 -0.15 -13.40
CA GLU A 313 17.89 0.93 -13.10
C GLU A 313 19.10 0.41 -12.34
N SER A 314 18.89 -0.46 -11.34
CA SER A 314 19.98 -1.09 -10.59
C SER A 314 20.88 -1.91 -11.51
N LEU A 315 20.31 -2.73 -12.39
CA LEU A 315 21.10 -3.53 -13.32
C LEU A 315 21.92 -2.66 -14.28
N LYS A 316 21.30 -1.61 -14.85
CA LYS A 316 21.99 -0.66 -15.75
C LYS A 316 23.17 0.01 -15.09
N ALA A 317 23.05 0.42 -13.84
CA ALA A 317 24.13 1.08 -13.14
C ALA A 317 25.29 0.13 -12.81
N PHE A 318 25.00 -1.12 -12.43
CA PHE A 318 26.05 -2.12 -12.23
C PHE A 318 26.73 -2.52 -13.54
N GLN A 319 26.00 -2.52 -14.66
CA GLN A 319 26.58 -2.65 -15.99
C GLN A 319 27.50 -1.46 -16.31
N TRP A 320 27.06 -0.23 -16.03
CA TRP A 320 27.88 0.97 -16.19
C TRP A 320 29.16 0.89 -15.34
N PHE A 321 29.08 0.50 -14.06
CA PHE A 321 30.27 0.28 -13.20
C PHE A 321 31.26 -0.71 -13.83
N SER A 322 30.73 -1.79 -14.42
CA SER A 322 31.55 -2.78 -15.12
C SER A 322 32.24 -2.23 -16.37
N GLU A 323 31.64 -1.26 -17.05
CA GLU A 323 32.18 -0.66 -18.27
C GLU A 323 33.24 0.40 -17.92
N VAL A 324 32.92 1.35 -17.04
CA VAL A 324 33.83 2.47 -16.72
C VAL A 324 35.08 2.06 -15.95
N SER A 325 35.03 0.91 -15.28
CA SER A 325 36.15 0.36 -14.51
C SER A 325 36.90 -0.74 -15.28
N ASP A 326 36.55 -0.95 -16.55
CA ASP A 326 37.07 -2.00 -17.41
C ASP A 326 37.16 -3.38 -16.74
N TRP A 327 36.09 -3.80 -16.06
CA TRP A 327 36.05 -5.09 -15.38
C TRP A 327 36.15 -6.27 -16.35
N ARG A 328 35.93 -6.04 -17.66
CA ARG A 328 36.09 -7.06 -18.70
C ARG A 328 37.54 -7.52 -18.81
N ASN A 329 38.49 -6.59 -18.71
CA ASN A 329 39.91 -6.90 -18.81
C ASN A 329 40.57 -7.07 -17.42
N THR A 330 39.93 -6.55 -16.37
CA THR A 330 40.47 -6.57 -15.00
C THR A 330 40.04 -7.79 -14.18
N PHE A 331 38.80 -8.28 -14.35
CA PHE A 331 38.25 -9.39 -13.55
C PHE A 331 37.86 -10.58 -14.42
N HIS A 332 37.86 -11.78 -13.82
CA HIS A 332 37.34 -12.95 -14.50
C HIS A 332 35.84 -12.82 -14.77
N THR A 333 35.37 -13.41 -15.88
CA THR A 333 33.98 -13.32 -16.33
C THR A 333 32.96 -13.64 -15.24
N TRP A 334 33.22 -14.66 -14.41
CA TRP A 334 32.30 -15.03 -13.33
C TRP A 334 32.30 -14.02 -12.17
N GLU A 335 33.46 -13.44 -11.81
CA GLU A 335 33.57 -12.41 -10.76
C GLU A 335 32.82 -11.15 -11.20
N ARG A 336 32.98 -10.76 -12.47
CA ARG A 336 32.25 -9.64 -13.09
C ARG A 336 30.75 -9.87 -13.11
N LEU A 337 30.28 -11.00 -13.64
CA LEU A 337 28.84 -11.30 -13.72
C LEU A 337 28.23 -11.37 -12.31
N THR A 338 28.93 -11.96 -11.35
CA THR A 338 28.49 -12.01 -9.95
C THR A 338 28.40 -10.60 -9.37
N ALA A 339 29.42 -9.76 -9.54
CA ALA A 339 29.39 -8.38 -9.05
C ALA A 339 28.21 -7.59 -9.65
N VAL A 340 27.91 -7.77 -10.94
CA VAL A 340 26.81 -7.08 -11.62
C VAL A 340 25.44 -7.54 -11.15
N TYR A 341 25.16 -8.85 -11.23
CA TYR A 341 23.83 -9.39 -10.94
C TYR A 341 23.55 -9.54 -9.44
N LEU A 342 24.53 -9.96 -8.66
CA LEU A 342 24.38 -10.06 -7.21
C LEU A 342 24.35 -8.68 -6.57
N GLY A 343 25.16 -7.74 -7.07
CA GLY A 343 25.11 -6.33 -6.63
C GLY A 343 23.75 -5.68 -6.89
N ALA A 344 23.20 -5.87 -8.10
CA ALA A 344 21.88 -5.35 -8.45
C ALA A 344 20.73 -5.97 -7.62
N THR A 345 20.86 -7.23 -7.19
CA THR A 345 19.83 -7.93 -6.40
C THR A 345 19.92 -7.67 -4.89
N VAL A 346 21.13 -7.63 -4.32
CA VAL A 346 21.35 -7.39 -2.87
C VAL A 346 20.87 -6.00 -2.45
N ILE A 347 20.94 -5.01 -3.35
CA ILE A 347 20.45 -3.65 -3.08
C ILE A 347 18.91 -3.59 -3.06
N MET A 348 18.23 -4.55 -3.70
CA MET A 348 16.78 -4.79 -3.58
C MET A 348 16.42 -5.63 -2.35
N ARG A 349 17.19 -5.55 -1.25
CA ARG A 349 16.97 -6.28 0.02
C ARG A 349 15.53 -6.18 0.53
N ASN A 350 14.83 -5.09 0.22
CA ASN A 350 13.41 -4.96 0.51
C ASN A 350 12.57 -5.99 -0.25
N LEU A 351 12.78 -6.21 -1.55
CA LEU A 351 11.99 -7.15 -2.37
C LEU A 351 12.15 -8.61 -1.93
N VAL A 352 13.37 -9.05 -1.59
CA VAL A 352 13.61 -10.43 -1.10
C VAL A 352 12.96 -10.63 0.27
N ASN A 353 13.05 -9.63 1.15
CA ASN A 353 12.35 -9.65 2.43
C ASN A 353 10.82 -9.64 2.24
N THR A 354 10.31 -8.91 1.25
CA THR A 354 8.89 -8.96 0.87
C THR A 354 8.52 -10.37 0.45
N LEU A 355 9.26 -10.99 -0.47
CA LEU A 355 8.98 -12.36 -0.96
C LEU A 355 9.00 -13.42 0.16
N LEU A 356 9.89 -13.30 1.16
CA LEU A 356 9.93 -14.18 2.33
C LEU A 356 8.77 -13.94 3.31
N LEU A 357 8.34 -12.68 3.47
CA LEU A 357 7.12 -12.37 4.21
C LEU A 357 5.88 -12.94 3.49
N LEU A 358 5.86 -12.86 2.16
CA LEU A 358 4.77 -13.37 1.35
C LEU A 358 4.68 -14.90 1.43
N SER A 359 5.81 -15.61 1.37
CA SER A 359 5.81 -17.08 1.48
C SER A 359 5.34 -17.56 2.86
N SER A 360 5.69 -16.85 3.92
CA SER A 360 5.22 -17.16 5.28
C SER A 360 3.74 -16.85 5.49
N ILE A 361 3.21 -15.77 4.89
CA ILE A 361 1.77 -15.51 4.87
C ILE A 361 1.04 -16.60 4.07
N ILE A 362 1.52 -16.94 2.86
CA ILE A 362 0.94 -18.00 2.03
C ILE A 362 0.91 -19.33 2.79
N PHE A 363 2.00 -19.70 3.48
CA PHE A 363 2.05 -20.89 4.32
C PHE A 363 1.03 -20.85 5.46
N ALA A 364 0.90 -19.71 6.15
CA ALA A 364 -0.10 -19.54 7.20
C ALA A 364 -1.54 -19.66 6.68
N VAL A 365 -1.85 -19.12 5.49
CA VAL A 365 -3.18 -19.26 4.87
C VAL A 365 -3.41 -20.70 4.39
N LEU A 366 -2.42 -21.36 3.78
CA LEU A 366 -2.53 -22.77 3.36
C LEU A 366 -2.71 -23.71 4.56
N TYR A 367 -1.97 -23.46 5.64
CA TYR A 367 -2.11 -24.21 6.89
C TYR A 367 -3.46 -23.98 7.55
N ASN A 368 -3.96 -22.74 7.57
CA ASN A 368 -5.34 -22.46 7.99
C ASN A 368 -6.38 -23.12 7.08
N LYS A 369 -6.18 -23.19 5.77
CA LYS A 369 -7.06 -23.92 4.85
C LYS A 369 -7.05 -25.42 5.17
N TYR A 370 -5.87 -26.02 5.39
CA TYR A 370 -5.74 -27.42 5.79
C TYR A 370 -6.45 -27.71 7.12
N LEU A 371 -6.38 -26.80 8.09
CA LEU A 371 -7.06 -26.93 9.38
C LEU A 371 -8.57 -26.68 9.29
N LEU A 372 -9.01 -25.68 8.50
CA LEU A 372 -10.42 -25.28 8.40
C LEU A 372 -11.24 -26.18 7.47
N TRP A 373 -10.62 -26.78 6.44
CA TRP A 373 -11.30 -27.73 5.55
C TRP A 373 -11.70 -29.02 6.28
N LYS A 374 -11.11 -29.30 7.44
CA LYS A 374 -11.37 -30.50 8.24
C LYS A 374 -12.62 -30.37 9.13
N ASP A 375 -13.12 -29.15 9.36
CA ASP A 375 -14.31 -28.91 10.18
C ASP A 375 -15.51 -28.56 9.28
N SER A 376 -16.68 -29.14 9.55
CA SER A 376 -17.94 -28.77 8.90
C SER A 376 -18.25 -27.28 9.09
N LEU A 377 -19.01 -26.68 8.15
CA LEU A 377 -19.57 -25.35 8.35
C LEU A 377 -20.27 -25.28 9.72
N PRO A 378 -20.17 -24.16 10.46
CA PRO A 378 -20.86 -24.04 11.73
C PRO A 378 -22.36 -24.27 11.51
N VAL A 379 -22.91 -25.30 12.17
CA VAL A 379 -24.35 -25.57 12.14
C VAL A 379 -25.03 -24.45 12.91
N THR A 380 -25.95 -23.74 12.26
CA THR A 380 -26.75 -22.71 12.90
C THR A 380 -27.87 -23.38 13.69
N VAL A 381 -27.74 -23.43 15.02
CA VAL A 381 -28.80 -23.94 15.91
C VAL A 381 -29.87 -22.85 16.09
N ASP A 382 -31.12 -23.24 16.26
CA ASP A 382 -32.22 -22.32 16.56
C ASP A 382 -31.89 -21.46 17.79
N GLU A 383 -32.02 -20.14 17.63
CA GLU A 383 -31.78 -19.17 18.71
C GLU A 383 -32.90 -18.14 18.71
N TYR A 384 -33.55 -17.91 19.85
CA TYR A 384 -34.61 -16.90 19.98
C TYR A 384 -34.02 -15.53 20.31
N TYR A 385 -34.47 -14.49 19.60
CA TYR A 385 -33.93 -13.13 19.70
C TYR A 385 -34.89 -12.12 20.34
N SER A 386 -36.05 -12.58 20.83
CA SER A 386 -36.96 -11.81 21.69
C SER A 386 -36.40 -11.68 23.13
N LEU A 387 -36.98 -10.77 23.93
CA LEU A 387 -36.68 -10.72 25.37
C LEU A 387 -37.45 -11.79 26.14
N ASP A 388 -38.68 -12.09 25.71
CA ASP A 388 -39.58 -13.02 26.37
C ASP A 388 -39.10 -14.48 26.23
N ASP A 389 -39.26 -15.27 27.29
CA ASP A 389 -38.97 -16.72 27.32
C ASP A 389 -40.01 -17.57 26.56
N GLN A 390 -40.80 -16.96 25.66
CA GLN A 390 -41.72 -17.71 24.80
C GLN A 390 -40.90 -18.62 23.86
N SER A 391 -41.05 -19.93 24.05
CA SER A 391 -40.30 -20.96 23.33
C SER A 391 -40.91 -21.37 21.99
N THR A 392 -42.09 -20.87 21.64
CA THR A 392 -42.82 -21.26 20.44
C THR A 392 -43.29 -20.03 19.68
N ASP A 393 -42.90 -19.93 18.41
CA ASP A 393 -43.38 -18.90 17.50
C ASP A 393 -44.88 -19.06 17.20
N ASP A 394 -45.58 -17.95 17.05
CA ASP A 394 -46.84 -17.90 16.33
C ASP A 394 -46.59 -18.14 14.83
N GLU A 395 -47.08 -19.28 14.35
CA GLU A 395 -46.87 -19.70 12.97
C GLU A 395 -47.78 -18.98 11.97
N ALA A 396 -48.75 -18.18 12.42
CA ALA A 396 -49.64 -17.46 11.53
C ALA A 396 -48.89 -16.45 10.63
N ILE A 397 -49.40 -16.30 9.40
CA ILE A 397 -48.94 -15.28 8.45
C ILE A 397 -49.98 -14.17 8.45
N TYR A 398 -49.56 -12.97 8.83
CA TYR A 398 -50.40 -11.78 8.89
C TYR A 398 -50.14 -10.89 7.70
N THR A 399 -51.20 -10.33 7.11
CA THR A 399 -51.06 -9.22 6.18
C THR A 399 -50.51 -8.01 6.91
N PHE A 400 -49.61 -7.27 6.25
CA PHE A 400 -49.05 -6.04 6.76
C PHE A 400 -49.41 -4.89 5.82
N GLU A 401 -49.73 -3.74 6.39
CA GLU A 401 -49.98 -2.50 5.66
C GLU A 401 -49.02 -1.46 6.20
N VAL A 402 -48.29 -0.78 5.30
CA VAL A 402 -47.45 0.34 5.68
C VAL A 402 -48.38 1.49 6.05
N LYS A 403 -48.39 1.84 7.35
CA LYS A 403 -49.23 2.91 7.88
C LYS A 403 -48.48 3.69 8.94
N VAL A 404 -47.94 4.84 8.54
CA VAL A 404 -47.17 5.74 9.41
C VAL A 404 -48.12 6.76 10.04
N PRO A 405 -48.15 6.89 11.38
CA PRO A 405 -48.98 7.89 12.06
C PRO A 405 -48.64 9.33 11.64
N ASP A 406 -49.65 10.20 11.53
CA ASP A 406 -49.45 11.62 11.21
C ASP A 406 -48.52 12.31 12.23
N SER A 407 -48.50 11.87 13.48
CA SER A 407 -47.61 12.39 14.52
C SER A 407 -46.12 12.23 14.16
N VAL A 408 -45.73 11.12 13.50
CA VAL A 408 -44.35 10.88 13.06
C VAL A 408 -43.96 11.82 11.92
N LEU A 409 -44.89 12.08 10.99
CA LEU A 409 -44.66 13.01 9.89
C LEU A 409 -44.62 14.47 10.36
N ASN A 410 -45.48 14.83 11.31
CA ASN A 410 -45.48 16.16 11.92
C ASN A 410 -44.18 16.40 12.70
N ASP A 411 -43.69 15.42 13.47
CA ASP A 411 -42.40 15.50 14.14
C ASP A 411 -41.24 15.65 13.14
N LEU A 412 -41.25 14.86 12.06
CA LEU A 412 -40.28 15.00 10.97
C LEU A 412 -40.26 16.41 10.39
N GLN A 413 -41.42 16.97 10.06
CA GLN A 413 -41.54 18.33 9.51
C GLN A 413 -40.97 19.39 10.47
N VAL A 414 -41.26 19.28 11.77
CA VAL A 414 -40.70 20.17 12.79
C VAL A 414 -39.17 20.07 12.83
N ARG A 415 -38.60 18.86 12.77
CA ARG A 415 -37.15 18.64 12.81
C ARG A 415 -36.46 19.12 11.54
N LEU A 416 -37.05 18.88 10.37
CA LEU A 416 -36.55 19.38 9.09
C LEU A 416 -36.51 20.91 9.10
N ASN A 417 -37.58 21.56 9.54
CA ASN A 417 -37.65 23.02 9.63
C ASN A 417 -36.58 23.63 10.56
N ASN A 418 -36.26 22.92 11.66
CA ASN A 418 -35.25 23.35 12.63
C ASN A 418 -33.83 22.83 12.35
N THR A 419 -33.57 22.31 11.14
CA THR A 419 -32.24 21.80 10.77
C THR A 419 -31.18 22.91 10.85
N LYS A 420 -30.09 22.63 11.56
CA LYS A 420 -28.87 23.44 11.52
C LYS A 420 -27.89 22.85 10.52
N PHE A 421 -27.54 23.62 9.49
CA PHE A 421 -26.57 23.21 8.49
C PHE A 421 -25.14 23.55 8.91
N PHE A 422 -24.19 22.75 8.45
CA PHE A 422 -22.76 23.00 8.59
C PHE A 422 -22.23 23.83 7.42
N GLN A 423 -21.09 24.49 7.61
CA GLN A 423 -20.39 25.18 6.52
C GLN A 423 -19.58 24.17 5.70
N THR A 424 -19.71 24.21 4.38
CA THR A 424 -18.85 23.46 3.46
C THR A 424 -17.57 24.22 3.16
N LEU A 425 -16.47 23.50 2.99
CA LEU A 425 -15.25 24.05 2.42
C LEU A 425 -15.50 24.46 0.96
N GLU A 426 -14.91 25.57 0.52
CA GLU A 426 -15.03 26.03 -0.86
C GLU A 426 -14.49 24.97 -1.84
N ASN A 427 -15.21 24.75 -2.95
CA ASN A 427 -14.83 23.79 -4.02
C ASN A 427 -14.57 22.35 -3.53
N SER A 428 -15.28 21.91 -2.48
CA SER A 428 -15.12 20.57 -1.90
C SER A 428 -16.09 19.51 -2.45
N SER A 429 -17.09 19.90 -3.25
CA SER A 429 -18.10 19.01 -3.83
C SER A 429 -18.66 18.05 -2.76
N PHE A 430 -18.65 16.73 -3.03
CA PHE A 430 -19.00 15.65 -2.09
C PHE A 430 -17.78 14.96 -1.47
N PHE A 431 -16.57 15.49 -1.67
CA PHE A 431 -15.31 14.82 -1.30
C PHE A 431 -15.15 14.65 0.22
N TYR A 432 -15.75 15.53 1.02
CA TYR A 432 -15.77 15.45 2.48
C TYR A 432 -17.11 14.93 3.04
N GLY A 433 -17.85 14.18 2.21
CA GLY A 433 -19.24 13.80 2.47
C GLY A 433 -20.24 14.75 1.81
N SER A 434 -21.54 14.62 2.15
CA SER A 434 -22.59 15.36 1.45
C SER A 434 -22.38 16.88 1.47
N ASN A 435 -22.56 17.53 0.33
CA ASN A 435 -22.45 18.98 0.23
C ASN A 435 -23.63 19.70 0.91
N ALA A 436 -23.36 20.69 1.76
CA ALA A 436 -24.40 21.45 2.47
C ALA A 436 -25.36 22.20 1.52
N ASN A 437 -24.88 22.76 0.40
CA ASN A 437 -25.74 23.44 -0.56
C ASN A 437 -26.73 22.46 -1.21
N PHE A 438 -26.26 21.26 -1.54
CA PHE A 438 -27.14 20.19 -2.00
C PHE A 438 -28.15 19.81 -0.90
N LEU A 439 -27.68 19.59 0.33
CA LEU A 439 -28.57 19.22 1.45
C LEU A 439 -29.63 20.28 1.75
N HIS A 440 -29.35 21.57 1.54
CA HIS A 440 -30.36 22.63 1.60
C HIS A 440 -31.47 22.39 0.57
N SER A 441 -31.10 22.22 -0.69
CA SER A 441 -32.07 21.95 -1.76
C SER A 441 -32.83 20.63 -1.56
N PHE A 442 -32.16 19.61 -0.99
CA PHE A 442 -32.74 18.32 -0.68
C PHE A 442 -33.77 18.42 0.45
N ARG A 443 -33.44 19.13 1.54
CA ARG A 443 -34.38 19.41 2.63
C ARG A 443 -35.60 20.17 2.11
N ASP A 444 -35.38 21.19 1.28
CA ASP A 444 -36.47 22.01 0.74
C ASP A 444 -37.41 21.17 -0.14
N TYR A 445 -36.87 20.25 -0.94
CA TYR A 445 -37.67 19.28 -1.68
C TYR A 445 -38.42 18.31 -0.76
N TRP A 446 -37.74 17.77 0.27
CA TRP A 446 -38.35 16.86 1.24
C TRP A 446 -39.52 17.51 1.99
N MET A 447 -39.39 18.79 2.37
CA MET A 447 -40.44 19.52 3.08
C MET A 447 -41.62 19.91 2.18
N ASN A 448 -41.34 20.37 0.95
CA ASN A 448 -42.33 21.10 0.15
C ASN A 448 -42.83 20.34 -1.08
N SER A 449 -42.16 19.27 -1.51
CA SER A 449 -42.47 18.57 -2.76
C SER A 449 -42.69 17.07 -2.56
N TYR A 450 -41.91 16.43 -1.70
CA TYR A 450 -42.05 15.00 -1.42
C TYR A 450 -43.33 14.71 -0.63
N ASN A 451 -44.16 13.80 -1.13
CA ASN A 451 -45.39 13.37 -0.47
C ASN A 451 -45.27 11.93 0.06
N TRP A 452 -45.10 11.79 1.38
CA TRP A 452 -45.07 10.47 2.02
C TRP A 452 -46.37 9.69 1.81
N ARG A 453 -47.54 10.34 1.83
CA ARG A 453 -48.82 9.62 1.72
C ARG A 453 -49.02 8.98 0.35
N GLU A 454 -48.53 9.63 -0.71
CA GLU A 454 -48.48 9.03 -2.05
C GLU A 454 -47.48 7.88 -2.11
N THR A 455 -46.30 8.03 -1.50
CA THR A 455 -45.30 6.98 -1.40
C THR A 455 -45.82 5.77 -0.61
N GLU A 456 -46.51 6.01 0.50
CA GLU A 456 -47.14 4.99 1.35
C GLU A 456 -48.21 4.21 0.58
N ALA A 457 -49.06 4.89 -0.19
CA ALA A 457 -50.00 4.23 -1.08
C ALA A 457 -49.31 3.41 -2.16
N MET A 458 -48.21 3.93 -2.75
CA MET A 458 -47.40 3.22 -3.74
C MET A 458 -46.75 1.96 -3.16
N LEU A 459 -46.18 2.02 -1.96
CA LEU A 459 -45.61 0.88 -1.25
C LEU A 459 -46.69 -0.20 -1.03
N ASN A 460 -47.88 0.19 -0.58
CA ASN A 460 -49.01 -0.72 -0.35
C ASN A 460 -49.64 -1.32 -1.64
N ASN A 461 -49.16 -0.95 -2.84
CA ASN A 461 -49.50 -1.71 -4.06
C ASN A 461 -48.84 -3.09 -4.08
N PHE A 462 -47.80 -3.29 -3.27
CA PHE A 462 -47.21 -4.61 -3.03
C PHE A 462 -47.91 -5.29 -1.86
N LYS A 463 -47.99 -6.63 -1.91
CA LYS A 463 -48.54 -7.41 -0.79
C LYS A 463 -47.46 -7.66 0.24
N HIS A 464 -47.58 -6.99 1.39
CA HIS A 464 -46.69 -7.16 2.53
C HIS A 464 -47.27 -8.13 3.55
N PHE A 465 -46.39 -8.85 4.22
CA PHE A 465 -46.75 -9.81 5.25
C PHE A 465 -45.76 -9.75 6.41
N ARG A 466 -46.21 -10.23 7.58
CA ARG A 466 -45.38 -10.49 8.75
C ARG A 466 -45.69 -11.86 9.32
N THR A 467 -44.66 -12.54 9.82
CA THR A 467 -44.81 -13.81 10.54
C THR A 467 -43.69 -13.95 11.55
N GLN A 468 -43.96 -14.65 12.66
CA GLN A 468 -42.98 -14.82 13.71
C GLN A 468 -42.02 -15.97 13.37
N ILE A 469 -40.72 -15.68 13.49
CA ILE A 469 -39.63 -16.65 13.31
C ILE A 469 -38.55 -16.34 14.35
N GLU A 470 -38.24 -17.30 15.20
CA GLU A 470 -37.23 -17.18 16.26
C GLU A 470 -37.47 -15.97 17.18
N GLY A 471 -38.75 -15.70 17.50
CA GLY A 471 -39.18 -14.58 18.33
C GLY A 471 -39.18 -13.22 17.64
N LEU A 472 -38.92 -13.15 16.33
CA LEU A 472 -38.90 -11.92 15.55
C LEU A 472 -40.06 -11.90 14.55
N ASN A 473 -40.82 -10.81 14.50
CA ASN A 473 -41.81 -10.61 13.44
C ASN A 473 -41.10 -10.15 12.16
N VAL A 474 -40.87 -11.08 11.25
CA VAL A 474 -40.15 -10.87 9.99
C VAL A 474 -41.12 -10.33 8.94
N HIS A 475 -40.83 -9.13 8.44
CA HIS A 475 -41.55 -8.50 7.34
C HIS A 475 -41.00 -8.98 5.98
N TYR A 476 -41.90 -9.20 5.02
CA TYR A 476 -41.53 -9.48 3.63
C TYR A 476 -42.60 -9.04 2.63
N ILE A 477 -42.17 -8.70 1.41
CA ILE A 477 -43.04 -8.62 0.24
C ILE A 477 -43.18 -10.01 -0.37
N HIS A 478 -44.39 -10.38 -0.75
CA HIS A 478 -44.67 -11.60 -1.51
C HIS A 478 -45.43 -11.28 -2.80
N ALA A 479 -44.70 -11.26 -3.90
CA ALA A 479 -45.25 -10.96 -5.22
C ALA A 479 -45.33 -12.24 -6.06
N LYS A 480 -46.48 -12.46 -6.69
CA LYS A 480 -46.75 -13.61 -7.56
C LYS A 480 -47.08 -13.12 -8.96
N PRO A 481 -46.75 -13.89 -10.01
CA PRO A 481 -47.36 -13.69 -11.33
C PRO A 481 -48.88 -13.72 -11.22
N ALA A 482 -49.56 -13.04 -12.15
CA ALA A 482 -51.02 -13.05 -12.20
C ALA A 482 -51.56 -14.49 -12.36
N GLU A 483 -52.70 -14.81 -11.74
CA GLU A 483 -53.26 -16.18 -11.76
C GLU A 483 -53.64 -16.65 -13.18
N ASP A 484 -53.98 -15.71 -14.07
CA ASP A 484 -54.31 -15.95 -15.48
C ASP A 484 -53.09 -15.86 -16.41
N SER A 485 -51.87 -15.78 -15.85
CA SER A 485 -50.65 -15.69 -16.62
C SER A 485 -50.35 -16.97 -17.42
N LYS A 486 -49.71 -16.81 -18.59
CA LYS A 486 -49.41 -17.91 -19.53
C LYS A 486 -48.02 -18.51 -19.33
N TYR A 487 -47.55 -18.59 -18.08
CA TYR A 487 -46.26 -19.18 -17.73
C TYR A 487 -46.40 -20.68 -17.46
N ASP A 488 -45.52 -21.50 -18.05
CA ASP A 488 -45.51 -22.96 -17.88
C ASP A 488 -45.01 -23.36 -16.49
N THR A 489 -44.19 -22.52 -15.86
CA THR A 489 -43.59 -22.78 -14.55
C THR A 489 -43.40 -21.47 -13.78
N VAL A 490 -43.59 -21.52 -12.47
CA VAL A 490 -43.30 -20.39 -11.57
C VAL A 490 -42.28 -20.85 -10.54
N TYR A 491 -41.12 -20.19 -10.51
CA TYR A 491 -40.04 -20.51 -9.57
C TYR A 491 -40.04 -19.54 -8.39
N PRO A 492 -39.93 -20.02 -7.14
CA PRO A 492 -39.73 -19.13 -6.00
C PRO A 492 -38.33 -18.48 -6.06
N LEU A 493 -38.27 -17.18 -5.84
CA LEU A 493 -37.05 -16.38 -5.78
C LEU A 493 -36.97 -15.63 -4.45
N LEU A 494 -35.98 -15.96 -3.63
CA LEU A 494 -35.63 -15.19 -2.44
C LEU A 494 -34.76 -14.00 -2.87
N LEU A 495 -35.24 -12.78 -2.63
CA LEU A 495 -34.59 -11.53 -3.06
C LEU A 495 -34.18 -10.70 -1.82
N VAL A 496 -32.88 -10.61 -1.53
CA VAL A 496 -32.38 -10.06 -0.26
C VAL A 496 -31.59 -8.76 -0.48
N HIS A 497 -31.99 -7.70 0.23
CA HIS A 497 -31.38 -6.36 0.13
C HIS A 497 -30.11 -6.21 1.00
N GLY A 498 -29.50 -5.04 0.91
CA GLY A 498 -28.30 -4.65 1.65
C GLY A 498 -28.52 -3.55 2.70
N TRP A 499 -27.41 -2.90 3.06
CA TRP A 499 -27.34 -1.64 3.79
C TRP A 499 -26.54 -0.62 2.95
N PRO A 500 -26.87 0.68 2.92
CA PRO A 500 -28.01 1.34 3.57
C PRO A 500 -29.30 1.26 2.74
N GLY A 501 -29.45 0.20 1.95
CA GLY A 501 -30.65 -0.07 1.18
C GLY A 501 -31.79 -0.69 2.00
N SER A 502 -32.87 -1.05 1.32
CA SER A 502 -34.05 -1.69 1.90
C SER A 502 -34.87 -2.37 0.80
N ILE A 503 -36.04 -2.92 1.15
CA ILE A 503 -37.00 -3.44 0.16
C ILE A 503 -37.39 -2.41 -0.91
N SER A 504 -37.19 -1.10 -0.69
CA SER A 504 -37.45 -0.07 -1.69
C SER A 504 -36.63 -0.25 -2.97
N GLU A 505 -35.44 -0.85 -2.87
CA GLU A 505 -34.58 -1.15 -4.03
C GLU A 505 -35.28 -2.08 -5.03
N PHE A 506 -36.23 -2.88 -4.55
CA PHE A 506 -36.87 -3.92 -5.35
C PHE A 506 -38.19 -3.50 -5.99
N LEU A 507 -38.72 -2.32 -5.67
CA LEU A 507 -40.04 -1.89 -6.15
C LEU A 507 -40.09 -1.82 -7.69
N LYS A 508 -38.98 -1.47 -8.34
CA LYS A 508 -38.89 -1.44 -9.82
C LYS A 508 -38.63 -2.81 -10.44
N ILE A 509 -37.87 -3.69 -9.77
CA ILE A 509 -37.48 -4.99 -10.34
C ILE A 509 -38.53 -6.08 -10.14
N ILE A 510 -39.29 -6.05 -9.04
CA ILE A 510 -40.32 -7.06 -8.74
C ILE A 510 -41.35 -7.20 -9.87
N PRO A 511 -41.95 -6.11 -10.41
CA PRO A 511 -42.88 -6.21 -11.54
C PRO A 511 -42.28 -6.90 -12.78
N ILE A 512 -40.98 -6.70 -13.01
CA ILE A 512 -40.26 -7.31 -14.13
C ILE A 512 -40.05 -8.82 -13.88
N LEU A 513 -39.70 -9.19 -12.65
CA LEU A 513 -39.42 -10.58 -12.27
C LEU A 513 -40.69 -11.44 -12.25
N ILE A 514 -41.85 -10.88 -11.90
CA ILE A 514 -43.12 -11.63 -11.88
C ILE A 514 -43.82 -11.68 -13.25
N ASP A 515 -43.44 -10.81 -14.19
CA ASP A 515 -44.03 -10.77 -15.55
C ASP A 515 -42.98 -10.43 -16.64
N PRO A 516 -41.96 -11.29 -16.86
CA PRO A 516 -40.86 -11.01 -17.78
C PRO A 516 -41.29 -10.79 -19.23
N MET A 517 -42.37 -11.46 -19.69
CA MET A 517 -42.85 -11.31 -21.07
C MET A 517 -43.34 -9.88 -21.36
N LYS A 518 -44.01 -9.24 -20.40
CA LYS A 518 -44.45 -7.84 -20.53
C LYS A 518 -43.26 -6.87 -20.66
N HIS A 519 -42.10 -7.28 -20.18
CA HIS A 519 -40.84 -6.53 -20.23
C HIS A 519 -39.88 -7.03 -21.32
N SER A 520 -40.35 -7.86 -22.26
CA SER A 520 -39.54 -8.38 -23.38
C SER A 520 -38.31 -9.20 -22.96
N ILE A 521 -38.37 -9.85 -21.79
CA ILE A 521 -37.34 -10.78 -21.32
C ILE A 521 -37.81 -12.21 -21.56
N GLY A 522 -36.98 -13.03 -22.21
CA GLY A 522 -37.31 -14.44 -22.47
C GLY A 522 -36.17 -15.23 -23.10
N TYR A 523 -35.97 -16.46 -22.60
CA TYR A 523 -34.87 -17.35 -22.99
C TYR A 523 -35.37 -18.77 -23.33
N GLY A 524 -36.39 -18.85 -24.18
CA GLY A 524 -36.96 -20.11 -24.69
C GLY A 524 -38.13 -20.64 -23.86
N LYS A 525 -37.90 -21.09 -22.62
CA LYS A 525 -38.96 -21.58 -21.72
C LYS A 525 -39.78 -20.40 -21.16
N LYS A 526 -41.11 -20.55 -21.08
CA LYS A 526 -41.99 -19.55 -20.46
C LYS A 526 -42.10 -19.83 -18.96
N TYR A 527 -41.29 -19.14 -18.17
CA TYR A 527 -41.43 -19.18 -16.72
C TYR A 527 -41.34 -17.77 -16.15
N ALA A 528 -41.89 -17.60 -14.96
CA ALA A 528 -41.80 -16.38 -14.18
C ALA A 528 -41.31 -16.68 -12.76
N PHE A 529 -40.91 -15.64 -12.03
CA PHE A 529 -40.59 -15.77 -10.62
C PHE A 529 -41.78 -15.41 -9.74
N GLU A 530 -41.97 -16.15 -8.65
CA GLU A 530 -42.69 -15.70 -7.47
C GLU A 530 -41.65 -15.16 -6.50
N VAL A 531 -41.71 -13.86 -6.21
CA VAL A 531 -40.67 -13.15 -5.45
C VAL A 531 -41.05 -13.06 -3.97
N ILE A 532 -40.12 -13.47 -3.11
CA ILE A 532 -40.16 -13.28 -1.67
C ILE A 532 -39.01 -12.34 -1.31
N ALA A 533 -39.33 -11.10 -0.94
CA ALA A 533 -38.34 -10.08 -0.61
C ALA A 533 -38.46 -9.67 0.87
N PRO A 534 -37.74 -10.36 1.78
CA PRO A 534 -37.79 -10.04 3.20
C PRO A 534 -36.98 -8.80 3.55
N SER A 535 -37.43 -8.08 4.58
CA SER A 535 -36.58 -7.14 5.31
C SER A 535 -35.69 -7.91 6.27
N ILE A 536 -34.38 -7.66 6.23
CA ILE A 536 -33.43 -8.25 7.18
C ILE A 536 -33.86 -7.88 8.61
N PRO A 537 -33.88 -8.80 9.59
CA PRO A 537 -34.24 -8.42 10.95
C PRO A 537 -33.36 -7.31 11.51
N GLY A 538 -34.00 -6.26 12.04
CA GLY A 538 -33.36 -4.99 12.38
C GLY A 538 -33.33 -3.95 11.26
N PHE A 539 -33.92 -4.24 10.10
CA PHE A 539 -34.09 -3.32 8.97
C PHE A 539 -35.57 -3.18 8.63
N ALA A 540 -35.95 -1.98 8.17
CA ALA A 540 -37.32 -1.63 7.80
C ALA A 540 -38.31 -2.14 8.84
N TRP A 541 -39.38 -2.82 8.42
CA TRP A 541 -40.45 -3.28 9.32
C TRP A 541 -40.24 -4.68 9.92
N SER A 542 -39.05 -5.28 9.78
CA SER A 542 -38.70 -6.50 10.51
C SER A 542 -38.20 -6.14 11.91
N ASP A 543 -38.66 -6.88 12.93
CA ASP A 543 -38.26 -6.60 14.31
C ASP A 543 -36.74 -6.62 14.50
N ALA A 544 -36.24 -5.68 15.31
CA ALA A 544 -34.85 -5.66 15.69
C ALA A 544 -34.52 -6.78 16.70
N PRO A 545 -33.45 -7.55 16.49
CA PRO A 545 -32.96 -8.51 17.48
C PRO A 545 -32.69 -7.84 18.83
N LYS A 546 -33.23 -8.40 19.92
CA LYS A 546 -33.05 -7.88 21.29
C LYS A 546 -31.90 -8.58 22.03
N ARG A 547 -31.33 -9.65 21.46
CA ARG A 547 -30.17 -10.39 21.95
C ARG A 547 -29.01 -10.32 20.95
N LYS A 548 -27.78 -10.45 21.45
CA LYS A 548 -26.55 -10.54 20.61
C LYS A 548 -26.54 -11.85 19.81
N GLY A 549 -25.71 -11.92 18.77
CA GLY A 549 -25.52 -13.11 17.95
C GLY A 549 -26.23 -13.07 16.59
N PHE A 550 -27.08 -12.06 16.34
CA PHE A 550 -27.82 -11.95 15.08
C PHE A 550 -26.95 -11.40 13.93
N GLY A 551 -26.16 -12.27 13.30
CA GLY A 551 -25.36 -11.97 12.10
C GLY A 551 -25.92 -12.62 10.82
N PRO A 552 -25.18 -12.57 9.69
CA PRO A 552 -25.63 -13.10 8.40
C PRO A 552 -26.04 -14.58 8.40
N ALA A 553 -25.41 -15.43 9.21
CA ALA A 553 -25.82 -16.84 9.29
C ALA A 553 -27.14 -17.03 10.05
N ALA A 554 -27.43 -16.18 11.04
CA ALA A 554 -28.73 -16.16 11.69
C ALA A 554 -29.82 -15.68 10.74
N ALA A 555 -29.55 -14.61 9.97
CA ALA A 555 -30.46 -14.13 8.93
C ALA A 555 -30.73 -15.20 7.86
N ALA A 556 -29.71 -15.93 7.41
CA ALA A 556 -29.86 -17.06 6.48
C ALA A 556 -30.79 -18.15 7.03
N ARG A 557 -30.64 -18.51 8.31
CA ARG A 557 -31.50 -19.48 9.01
C ARG A 557 -32.95 -18.98 9.10
N VAL A 558 -33.15 -17.72 9.52
CA VAL A 558 -34.48 -17.09 9.63
C VAL A 558 -35.18 -17.06 8.27
N PHE A 559 -34.48 -16.68 7.19
CA PHE A 559 -35.07 -16.68 5.85
C PHE A 559 -35.36 -18.08 5.32
N LEU A 560 -34.56 -19.09 5.67
CA LEU A 560 -34.87 -20.47 5.34
C LEU A 560 -36.17 -20.94 6.01
N LYS A 561 -36.34 -20.62 7.31
CA LYS A 561 -37.56 -20.89 8.06
C LYS A 561 -38.76 -20.14 7.49
N LEU A 562 -38.57 -18.89 7.02
CA LEU A 562 -39.61 -18.15 6.30
C LEU A 562 -40.05 -18.90 5.06
N LEU A 563 -39.11 -19.40 4.26
CA LEU A 563 -39.42 -20.18 3.07
C LEU A 563 -40.10 -21.52 3.42
N ASP A 564 -39.74 -22.17 4.52
CA ASP A 564 -40.45 -23.36 5.01
C ASP A 564 -41.89 -23.04 5.43
N ARG A 565 -42.11 -21.92 6.14
CA ARG A 565 -43.45 -21.41 6.49
C ARG A 565 -44.31 -21.14 5.25
N LEU A 566 -43.68 -20.70 4.16
CA LEU A 566 -44.30 -20.48 2.86
C LEU A 566 -44.35 -21.74 1.96
N ASN A 567 -43.96 -22.91 2.50
CA ASN A 567 -43.90 -24.19 1.79
C ASN A 567 -43.02 -24.17 0.52
N LYS A 568 -41.96 -23.35 0.49
CA LYS A 568 -41.01 -23.23 -0.62
C LYS A 568 -39.78 -24.11 -0.38
N ARG A 569 -39.89 -25.38 -0.80
CA ARG A 569 -38.82 -26.38 -0.60
C ARG A 569 -37.59 -26.13 -1.48
N ARG A 570 -37.79 -25.78 -2.75
CA ARG A 570 -36.70 -25.41 -3.67
C ARG A 570 -36.93 -24.01 -4.25
N PHE A 571 -35.87 -23.22 -4.33
CA PHE A 571 -35.95 -21.80 -4.69
C PHE A 571 -34.63 -21.29 -5.26
N TYR A 572 -34.68 -20.19 -6.00
CA TYR A 572 -33.50 -19.39 -6.35
C TYR A 572 -33.19 -18.39 -5.24
N CYS A 573 -31.92 -18.02 -5.10
CA CYS A 573 -31.50 -16.92 -4.23
C CYS A 573 -30.88 -15.80 -5.06
N GLN A 574 -31.22 -14.56 -4.74
CA GLN A 574 -30.60 -13.36 -5.30
C GLN A 574 -30.24 -12.37 -4.20
N GLY A 575 -29.06 -11.76 -4.28
CA GLY A 575 -28.72 -10.64 -3.42
C GLY A 575 -27.46 -9.87 -3.81
N GLY A 576 -27.48 -8.58 -3.47
CA GLY A 576 -26.31 -7.69 -3.41
C GLY A 576 -25.91 -7.42 -1.96
N ASP A 577 -24.78 -6.76 -1.72
CA ASP A 577 -24.32 -6.33 -0.38
C ASP A 577 -24.49 -7.43 0.71
N TRP A 578 -25.17 -7.17 1.84
CA TRP A 578 -25.49 -8.18 2.85
C TRP A 578 -26.32 -9.35 2.32
N GLY A 579 -27.25 -9.06 1.41
CA GLY A 579 -28.03 -10.08 0.72
C GLY A 579 -27.17 -11.08 -0.02
N SER A 580 -26.05 -10.65 -0.61
CA SER A 580 -25.10 -11.55 -1.28
C SER A 580 -24.44 -12.53 -0.30
N ILE A 581 -24.10 -12.06 0.91
CA ILE A 581 -23.50 -12.87 1.96
C ILE A 581 -24.53 -13.86 2.50
N ILE A 582 -25.75 -13.39 2.80
CA ILE A 582 -26.84 -14.21 3.33
C ILE A 582 -27.23 -15.30 2.31
N ALA A 583 -27.46 -14.92 1.04
CA ALA A 583 -27.79 -15.85 -0.04
C ALA A 583 -26.68 -16.90 -0.27
N SER A 584 -25.41 -16.48 -0.20
CA SER A 584 -24.27 -17.40 -0.29
C SER A 584 -24.23 -18.39 0.87
N ILE A 585 -24.53 -17.96 2.10
CA ILE A 585 -24.60 -18.86 3.26
C ILE A 585 -25.74 -19.87 3.10
N ILE A 586 -26.93 -19.44 2.63
CA ILE A 586 -28.03 -20.36 2.34
C ILE A 586 -27.59 -21.42 1.32
N ALA A 587 -26.95 -21.02 0.22
CA ALA A 587 -26.44 -21.93 -0.80
C ALA A 587 -25.30 -22.85 -0.33
N GLN A 588 -24.53 -22.44 0.67
CA GLN A 588 -23.48 -23.26 1.29
C GLN A 588 -24.04 -24.30 2.26
N VAL A 589 -25.00 -23.92 3.09
CA VAL A 589 -25.51 -24.76 4.18
C VAL A 589 -26.64 -25.68 3.71
N TYR A 590 -27.46 -25.24 2.75
CA TYR A 590 -28.62 -25.98 2.23
C TYR A 590 -28.59 -26.11 0.69
N PRO A 591 -27.50 -26.62 0.09
CA PRO A 591 -27.32 -26.65 -1.36
C PRO A 591 -28.41 -27.43 -2.10
N GLU A 592 -29.00 -28.45 -1.48
CA GLU A 592 -30.09 -29.27 -2.04
C GLU A 592 -31.39 -28.47 -2.27
N ARG A 593 -31.59 -27.41 -1.50
CA ARG A 593 -32.76 -26.53 -1.60
C ARG A 593 -32.58 -25.39 -2.60
N VAL A 594 -31.36 -24.98 -2.88
CA VAL A 594 -31.10 -23.86 -3.80
C VAL A 594 -31.01 -24.38 -5.24
N ILE A 595 -31.87 -23.86 -6.12
CA ILE A 595 -31.87 -24.19 -7.56
C ILE A 595 -30.68 -23.49 -8.25
N GLY A 596 -30.47 -22.21 -7.92
CA GLY A 596 -29.35 -21.40 -8.39
C GLY A 596 -29.16 -20.17 -7.50
N LEU A 597 -27.91 -19.70 -7.41
CA LEU A 597 -27.52 -18.50 -6.69
C LEU A 597 -27.13 -17.40 -7.68
N HIS A 598 -27.81 -16.25 -7.67
CA HIS A 598 -27.45 -15.08 -8.48
C HIS A 598 -26.99 -13.93 -7.59
N LEU A 599 -25.85 -13.33 -7.91
CA LEU A 599 -25.25 -12.25 -7.11
C LEU A 599 -24.96 -11.03 -7.98
N ASN A 600 -25.32 -9.84 -7.51
CA ASN A 600 -24.85 -8.58 -8.11
C ASN A 600 -23.72 -7.91 -7.28
N THR A 601 -23.34 -8.53 -6.15
CA THR A 601 -22.18 -8.15 -5.35
C THR A 601 -21.40 -9.41 -4.94
N ALA A 602 -20.46 -9.88 -5.78
CA ALA A 602 -19.69 -11.09 -5.49
C ALA A 602 -18.37 -10.76 -4.78
N PHE A 603 -18.41 -10.55 -3.46
CA PHE A 603 -17.20 -10.25 -2.68
C PHE A 603 -16.45 -11.52 -2.24
N VAL A 604 -15.18 -11.63 -2.66
CA VAL A 604 -14.25 -12.67 -2.20
C VAL A 604 -13.01 -12.01 -1.60
N PRO A 605 -12.86 -11.99 -0.26
CA PRO A 605 -11.76 -11.29 0.37
C PRO A 605 -10.42 -11.94 0.00
N GLY A 606 -9.37 -11.11 -0.20
CA GLY A 606 -8.06 -11.59 -0.64
C GLY A 606 -7.44 -12.67 0.25
N ILE A 607 -7.64 -12.53 1.57
CA ILE A 607 -7.18 -13.48 2.59
C ILE A 607 -7.96 -14.80 2.60
N ALA A 608 -9.09 -14.89 1.88
CA ALA A 608 -9.92 -16.09 1.86
C ALA A 608 -9.25 -17.25 1.13
N HIS A 609 -8.34 -16.96 0.19
CA HIS A 609 -7.66 -17.98 -0.58
C HIS A 609 -6.19 -17.61 -0.87
N PRO A 610 -5.21 -18.49 -0.58
CA PRO A 610 -3.78 -18.20 -0.79
C PRO A 610 -3.45 -17.79 -2.23
N MET A 611 -4.11 -18.40 -3.22
CA MET A 611 -3.91 -18.03 -4.62
C MET A 611 -4.48 -16.66 -4.98
N ILE A 612 -5.54 -16.21 -4.31
CA ILE A 612 -6.06 -14.85 -4.52
C ILE A 612 -5.04 -13.86 -3.96
N LEU A 613 -4.56 -14.08 -2.74
CA LEU A 613 -3.52 -13.25 -2.13
C LEU A 613 -2.26 -13.20 -3.01
N LEU A 614 -1.77 -14.35 -3.48
CA LEU A 614 -0.63 -14.42 -4.39
C LEU A 614 -0.90 -13.62 -5.68
N LYS A 615 -2.09 -13.76 -6.29
CA LYS A 615 -2.49 -13.01 -7.49
C LYS A 615 -2.55 -11.50 -7.22
N GLN A 616 -3.14 -11.07 -6.11
CA GLN A 616 -3.20 -9.65 -5.73
C GLN A 616 -1.81 -9.04 -5.57
N LEU A 617 -0.87 -9.79 -4.98
CA LEU A 617 0.50 -9.30 -4.76
C LEU A 617 1.33 -9.28 -6.04
N LEU A 618 1.24 -10.34 -6.84
CA LEU A 618 1.91 -10.39 -8.14
C LEU A 618 1.37 -9.31 -9.08
N GLY A 619 0.06 -9.07 -9.06
CA GLY A 619 -0.55 -8.07 -9.93
C GLY A 619 -0.29 -6.62 -9.53
N ILE A 620 0.30 -6.34 -8.37
CA ILE A 620 0.89 -5.00 -8.09
C ILE A 620 1.96 -4.66 -9.13
N TYR A 621 2.75 -5.66 -9.55
CA TYR A 621 3.83 -5.49 -10.52
C TYR A 621 3.46 -5.97 -11.92
N PHE A 622 2.57 -6.97 -12.02
CA PHE A 622 2.27 -7.71 -13.24
C PHE A 622 0.76 -8.00 -13.37
N PRO A 623 -0.12 -6.97 -13.40
CA PRO A 623 -1.58 -7.16 -13.30
C PRO A 623 -2.17 -8.00 -14.45
N GLU A 624 -1.64 -7.84 -15.67
CA GLU A 624 -2.07 -8.56 -16.87
C GLU A 624 -1.87 -10.08 -16.80
N PHE A 625 -0.95 -10.56 -15.96
CA PHE A 625 -0.66 -11.99 -15.82
C PHE A 625 -1.58 -12.72 -14.83
N VAL A 626 -2.33 -11.98 -14.01
CA VAL A 626 -3.07 -12.56 -12.87
C VAL A 626 -4.56 -12.32 -12.92
N ILE A 627 -4.97 -11.20 -13.52
CA ILE A 627 -6.36 -10.74 -13.62
C ILE A 627 -6.58 -10.26 -15.05
N ASP A 628 -7.74 -10.60 -15.62
CA ASP A 628 -8.18 -10.11 -16.92
C ASP A 628 -8.10 -8.57 -16.96
N PRO A 629 -7.52 -7.95 -18.01
CA PRO A 629 -7.48 -6.49 -18.16
C PRO A 629 -8.81 -5.80 -17.88
N ALA A 630 -9.94 -6.41 -18.24
CA ALA A 630 -11.27 -5.87 -18.02
C ALA A 630 -11.70 -5.83 -16.55
N ASP A 631 -11.02 -6.53 -15.64
CA ASP A 631 -11.34 -6.56 -14.20
C ASP A 631 -10.24 -5.95 -13.32
N GLN A 632 -9.13 -5.46 -13.89
CA GLN A 632 -7.99 -4.97 -13.10
C GLN A 632 -8.34 -3.78 -12.19
N TYR A 633 -9.19 -2.87 -12.66
CA TYR A 633 -9.63 -1.69 -11.90
C TYR A 633 -10.42 -2.05 -10.63
N ARG A 634 -10.94 -3.28 -10.53
CA ARG A 634 -11.63 -3.79 -9.33
C ARG A 634 -10.66 -4.09 -8.20
N VAL A 635 -9.38 -4.28 -8.51
CA VAL A 635 -8.35 -4.66 -7.54
C VAL A 635 -7.32 -3.56 -7.34
N TYR A 636 -6.97 -2.82 -8.40
CA TYR A 636 -5.90 -1.83 -8.37
C TYR A 636 -6.41 -0.39 -8.55
N PRO A 637 -5.81 0.60 -7.86
CA PRO A 637 -4.70 0.49 -6.90
C PRO A 637 -5.10 -0.20 -5.58
N LEU A 638 -4.35 -1.24 -5.17
CA LEU A 638 -4.78 -2.15 -4.09
C LEU A 638 -4.92 -1.46 -2.74
N MET A 639 -3.99 -0.58 -2.39
CA MET A 639 -4.02 0.11 -1.10
C MET A 639 -5.20 1.09 -1.02
N GLU A 640 -5.47 1.84 -2.09
CA GLU A 640 -6.61 2.77 -2.16
C GLU A 640 -7.94 2.02 -2.00
N LYS A 641 -8.11 0.89 -2.71
CA LYS A 641 -9.30 0.04 -2.59
C LYS A 641 -9.48 -0.51 -1.17
N LEU A 642 -8.39 -0.91 -0.51
CA LEU A 642 -8.43 -1.38 0.88
C LEU A 642 -8.80 -0.26 1.86
N PHE A 643 -8.18 0.92 1.76
CA PHE A 643 -8.49 2.05 2.63
C PHE A 643 -9.93 2.54 2.47
N TYR A 644 -10.39 2.66 1.23
CA TYR A 644 -11.76 3.05 0.92
C TYR A 644 -12.76 2.11 1.60
N SER A 645 -12.57 0.79 1.51
CA SER A 645 -13.44 -0.18 2.19
C SER A 645 -13.52 -0.05 3.72
N ILE A 646 -12.52 0.57 4.36
CA ILE A 646 -12.45 0.79 5.81
C ILE A 646 -13.12 2.11 6.18
N GLU A 647 -12.90 3.17 5.39
CA GLU A 647 -13.48 4.50 5.60
C GLU A 647 -15.01 4.50 5.54
N GLU A 648 -15.58 3.60 4.73
CA GLU A 648 -17.04 3.45 4.57
C GLU A 648 -17.76 2.93 5.84
N SER A 649 -17.04 2.60 6.93
CA SER A 649 -17.61 2.19 8.22
C SER A 649 -17.80 3.37 9.18
N GLY A 650 -18.95 4.05 9.11
CA GLY A 650 -19.28 5.17 10.00
C GLY A 650 -20.50 4.92 10.88
N PHE A 651 -20.83 5.91 11.70
CA PHE A 651 -22.00 5.91 12.58
C PHE A 651 -23.01 6.95 12.09
N ALA A 652 -24.28 6.56 11.95
CA ALA A 652 -25.37 7.48 11.65
C ALA A 652 -26.05 7.97 12.93
N LEU A 653 -26.65 9.16 12.86
CA LEU A 653 -27.40 9.76 13.96
C LEU A 653 -28.90 9.57 13.73
N GLN A 654 -29.57 8.90 14.68
CA GLN A 654 -31.00 8.58 14.62
C GLN A 654 -31.91 9.81 14.85
N ASP A 655 -31.50 10.75 15.69
CA ASP A 655 -32.35 11.89 16.13
C ASP A 655 -32.45 13.03 15.08
N SER A 656 -31.57 13.03 14.07
CA SER A 656 -31.50 14.07 13.04
C SER A 656 -31.91 13.52 11.67
N PRO A 657 -33.07 13.93 11.10
CA PRO A 657 -33.49 13.43 9.79
C PRO A 657 -32.52 13.85 8.67
N MET A 658 -31.95 15.05 8.75
CA MET A 658 -30.93 15.50 7.79
C MET A 658 -29.57 14.82 8.02
N GLY A 659 -29.23 14.48 9.26
CA GLY A 659 -28.05 13.65 9.55
C GLY A 659 -28.20 12.24 8.98
N LEU A 660 -29.35 11.61 9.18
CA LEU A 660 -29.70 10.31 8.59
C LEU A 660 -29.66 10.36 7.06
N ALA A 661 -30.32 11.35 6.46
CA ALA A 661 -30.37 11.54 5.02
C ALA A 661 -28.96 11.74 4.44
N SER A 662 -28.17 12.67 4.98
CA SER A 662 -26.80 12.91 4.53
C SER A 662 -25.96 11.63 4.57
N TYR A 663 -26.05 10.86 5.66
CA TYR A 663 -25.28 9.65 5.83
C TYR A 663 -25.64 8.56 4.81
N ILE A 664 -26.94 8.38 4.50
CA ILE A 664 -27.41 7.44 3.49
C ILE A 664 -27.07 7.93 2.07
N LEU A 665 -27.34 9.21 1.77
CA LEU A 665 -27.13 9.81 0.46
C LEU A 665 -25.66 9.79 0.02
N GLU A 666 -24.73 9.95 0.96
CA GLU A 666 -23.31 9.84 0.64
C GLU A 666 -22.96 8.46 0.04
N LYS A 667 -23.56 7.38 0.56
CA LYS A 667 -23.39 6.02 -0.01
C LYS A 667 -24.07 5.88 -1.37
N PHE A 668 -25.28 6.40 -1.54
CA PHE A 668 -25.96 6.42 -2.85
C PHE A 668 -25.19 7.23 -3.90
N SER A 669 -24.39 8.21 -3.49
CA SER A 669 -23.47 8.91 -4.40
C SER A 669 -22.26 8.02 -4.72
N ALA A 670 -21.47 7.69 -3.70
CA ALA A 670 -20.14 7.14 -3.89
C ALA A 670 -20.14 5.68 -4.35
N TRP A 671 -21.16 4.89 -3.98
CA TRP A 671 -21.26 3.47 -4.35
C TRP A 671 -21.94 3.24 -5.70
N THR A 672 -22.65 4.25 -6.23
CA THR A 672 -23.13 4.24 -7.61
C THR A 672 -22.01 4.58 -8.58
N ASP A 673 -21.18 5.57 -8.25
CA ASP A 673 -19.93 5.87 -8.96
C ASP A 673 -19.02 6.74 -8.08
N THR A 674 -17.83 6.25 -7.76
CA THR A 674 -16.89 6.98 -6.89
C THR A 674 -16.48 8.34 -7.45
N SER A 675 -16.55 8.54 -8.77
CA SER A 675 -16.25 9.84 -9.38
C SER A 675 -17.27 10.92 -9.01
N TYR A 676 -18.46 10.54 -8.51
CA TYR A 676 -19.51 11.49 -8.16
C TYR A 676 -19.20 12.29 -6.90
N GLN A 677 -18.23 11.87 -6.09
CA GLN A 677 -17.69 12.67 -4.99
C GLN A 677 -17.13 14.04 -5.48
N HIS A 678 -16.80 14.16 -6.76
CA HIS A 678 -16.31 15.39 -7.36
C HIS A 678 -17.42 16.30 -7.92
N LEU A 679 -18.69 15.89 -7.81
CA LEU A 679 -19.85 16.66 -8.25
C LEU A 679 -20.51 17.36 -7.06
N ASP A 680 -20.99 18.60 -7.27
CA ASP A 680 -21.61 19.41 -6.21
C ASP A 680 -22.92 18.80 -5.68
N ASP A 681 -23.62 18.03 -6.50
CA ASP A 681 -24.86 17.32 -6.13
C ASP A 681 -24.63 15.83 -5.83
N GLY A 682 -23.38 15.38 -5.80
CA GLY A 682 -23.01 13.99 -5.60
C GLY A 682 -23.51 13.06 -6.71
N GLY A 683 -23.90 13.58 -7.88
CA GLY A 683 -24.46 12.78 -8.97
C GLY A 683 -25.76 12.03 -8.62
N LEU A 684 -26.41 12.40 -7.51
CA LEU A 684 -27.55 11.67 -6.94
C LEU A 684 -28.79 11.65 -7.84
N ARG A 685 -28.87 12.59 -8.79
CA ARG A 685 -29.99 12.72 -9.75
C ARG A 685 -29.74 12.00 -11.08
N LYS A 686 -28.59 11.34 -11.26
CA LYS A 686 -28.25 10.69 -12.53
C LYS A 686 -29.02 9.39 -12.76
N TYR A 687 -29.10 8.55 -11.72
CA TYR A 687 -29.80 7.25 -11.77
C TYR A 687 -31.06 7.21 -10.91
N PHE A 688 -31.19 8.12 -9.94
CA PHE A 688 -32.29 8.11 -8.98
C PHE A 688 -33.12 9.39 -9.09
N THR A 689 -34.42 9.25 -8.86
CA THR A 689 -35.24 10.41 -8.52
C THR A 689 -35.05 10.75 -7.03
N LEU A 690 -35.35 11.98 -6.64
CA LEU A 690 -35.33 12.33 -5.21
C LEU A 690 -36.37 11.56 -4.41
N ASP A 691 -37.51 11.23 -5.02
CA ASP A 691 -38.55 10.42 -4.38
C ASP A 691 -38.05 9.01 -4.06
N GLU A 692 -37.25 8.39 -4.95
CA GLU A 692 -36.67 7.07 -4.70
C GLU A 692 -35.68 7.10 -3.53
N LEU A 693 -34.79 8.10 -3.50
CA LEU A 693 -33.84 8.29 -2.41
C LEU A 693 -34.56 8.57 -1.09
N LEU A 694 -35.55 9.46 -1.11
CA LEU A 694 -36.38 9.79 0.06
C LEU A 694 -37.22 8.62 0.51
N THR A 695 -37.74 7.78 -0.38
CA THR A 695 -38.49 6.57 -0.01
C THR A 695 -37.62 5.66 0.84
N ASN A 696 -36.37 5.40 0.42
CA ASN A 696 -35.45 4.60 1.22
C ASN A 696 -35.16 5.27 2.58
N ILE A 697 -34.82 6.55 2.60
CA ILE A 697 -34.53 7.31 3.83
C ILE A 697 -35.73 7.31 4.78
N MET A 698 -36.95 7.49 4.26
CA MET A 698 -38.18 7.49 5.02
C MET A 698 -38.51 6.13 5.59
N ILE A 699 -38.18 5.02 4.90
CA ILE A 699 -38.29 3.69 5.49
C ILE A 699 -37.39 3.60 6.74
N TYR A 700 -36.14 4.04 6.66
CA TYR A 700 -35.24 4.07 7.83
C TYR A 700 -35.77 4.96 8.96
N TRP A 701 -36.27 6.15 8.63
CA TRP A 701 -36.82 7.11 9.60
C TRP A 701 -38.08 6.57 10.28
N THR A 702 -39.07 6.13 9.51
CA THR A 702 -40.40 5.75 10.01
C THR A 702 -40.41 4.39 10.71
N SER A 703 -39.46 3.51 10.41
CA SER A 703 -39.28 2.23 11.09
C SER A 703 -38.26 2.26 12.23
N ASP A 704 -37.59 3.40 12.42
CA ASP A 704 -36.61 3.63 13.48
C ASP A 704 -35.43 2.61 13.47
N CYS A 705 -35.04 2.16 12.27
CA CYS A 705 -34.19 0.98 12.12
C CYS A 705 -32.70 1.28 11.85
N ILE A 706 -32.26 2.55 11.87
CA ILE A 706 -30.86 2.87 11.52
C ILE A 706 -29.86 2.28 12.53
N VAL A 707 -30.16 2.32 13.82
CA VAL A 707 -29.26 1.75 14.84
C VAL A 707 -29.27 0.23 14.80
N SER A 708 -30.45 -0.39 14.66
CA SER A 708 -30.56 -1.85 14.59
C SER A 708 -29.90 -2.44 13.35
N SER A 709 -30.03 -1.77 12.20
CA SER A 709 -29.37 -2.19 10.96
C SER A 709 -27.85 -2.11 11.07
N MET A 710 -27.31 -1.05 11.71
CA MET A 710 -25.87 -0.94 11.97
C MET A 710 -25.33 -2.00 12.95
N ARG A 711 -26.14 -2.46 13.92
CA ARG A 711 -25.71 -3.57 14.82
C ARG A 711 -25.35 -4.82 14.02
N PHE A 712 -25.98 -5.05 12.87
CA PHE A 712 -25.70 -6.18 12.00
C PHE A 712 -24.22 -6.25 11.57
N TYR A 713 -23.57 -5.11 11.30
CA TYR A 713 -22.13 -5.04 11.04
C TYR A 713 -21.32 -5.55 12.23
N LYS A 714 -21.65 -5.09 13.44
CA LYS A 714 -20.94 -5.50 14.66
C LYS A 714 -21.10 -7.00 14.92
N GLU A 715 -22.32 -7.52 14.79
CA GLU A 715 -22.60 -8.95 14.96
C GLU A 715 -21.87 -9.78 13.91
N PHE A 716 -21.79 -9.30 12.65
CA PHE A 716 -20.95 -9.92 11.63
C PHE A 716 -19.48 -9.99 12.05
N TYR A 717 -18.88 -8.91 12.55
CA TYR A 717 -17.48 -8.92 12.99
C TYR A 717 -17.23 -9.80 14.23
N GLN A 718 -18.22 -9.97 15.10
CA GLN A 718 -18.13 -10.79 16.31
C GLN A 718 -18.51 -12.27 16.08
N GLN A 719 -19.08 -12.59 14.92
CA GLN A 719 -19.56 -13.94 14.63
C GLN A 719 -18.42 -14.97 14.65
N LEU A 720 -18.54 -15.94 15.56
CA LEU A 720 -17.63 -17.09 15.64
C LEU A 720 -17.68 -17.89 14.35
N GLY A 721 -16.51 -18.30 13.85
CA GLY A 721 -16.42 -19.10 12.63
C GLY A 721 -16.73 -18.35 11.33
N ARG A 722 -16.91 -17.01 11.36
CA ARG A 722 -17.14 -16.16 10.16
C ARG A 722 -16.21 -16.48 8.99
N THR A 723 -14.92 -16.63 9.27
CA THR A 723 -13.90 -16.92 8.26
C THR A 723 -14.16 -18.24 7.52
N ARG A 724 -14.86 -19.20 8.15
CA ARG A 724 -15.25 -20.46 7.50
C ARG A 724 -16.23 -20.22 6.36
N TYR A 725 -17.27 -19.39 6.53
CA TYR A 725 -18.21 -19.07 5.44
C TYR A 725 -17.53 -18.35 4.26
N PHE A 726 -16.49 -17.54 4.52
CA PHE A 726 -15.72 -16.91 3.44
C PHE A 726 -14.78 -17.86 2.72
N ASN A 727 -14.17 -18.80 3.45
CA ASN A 727 -13.15 -19.70 2.93
C ASN A 727 -13.74 -20.99 2.33
N SER A 728 -14.95 -21.35 2.72
CA SER A 728 -15.64 -22.53 2.21
C SER A 728 -16.22 -22.28 0.82
N PRO A 729 -16.14 -23.28 -0.08
CA PRO A 729 -16.71 -23.16 -1.42
C PRO A 729 -18.24 -23.16 -1.38
N VAL A 730 -18.83 -22.53 -2.40
CA VAL A 730 -20.25 -22.65 -2.78
C VAL A 730 -20.31 -23.59 -3.97
N LEU A 731 -21.08 -24.67 -3.84
CA LEU A 731 -21.16 -25.73 -4.85
C LEU A 731 -22.40 -25.64 -5.76
N VAL A 732 -23.37 -24.80 -5.40
CA VAL A 732 -24.56 -24.55 -6.21
C VAL A 732 -24.20 -23.74 -7.46
N SER A 733 -24.87 -24.01 -8.58
CA SER A 733 -24.74 -23.22 -9.81
C SER A 733 -24.92 -21.73 -9.49
N THR A 734 -23.90 -20.94 -9.82
CA THR A 734 -23.84 -19.52 -9.44
C THR A 734 -23.71 -18.62 -10.67
N GLY A 735 -24.46 -17.53 -10.69
CA GLY A 735 -24.39 -16.45 -11.65
C GLY A 735 -23.97 -15.15 -10.98
N VAL A 736 -23.14 -14.35 -11.65
CA VAL A 736 -22.68 -13.05 -11.15
C VAL A 736 -22.91 -11.97 -12.19
N ALA A 737 -23.66 -10.93 -11.80
CA ALA A 737 -23.78 -9.67 -12.53
C ALA A 737 -22.74 -8.67 -11.99
N ALA A 738 -21.63 -8.50 -12.69
CA ALA A 738 -20.53 -7.63 -12.29
C ALA A 738 -20.77 -6.20 -12.82
N PHE A 739 -21.47 -5.38 -12.04
CA PHE A 739 -21.70 -3.96 -12.31
C PHE A 739 -20.38 -3.17 -12.26
N PRO A 740 -20.09 -2.30 -13.24
CA PRO A 740 -18.77 -1.70 -13.39
C PRO A 740 -18.37 -0.84 -12.20
N ASN A 741 -19.31 -0.13 -11.59
CA ASN A 741 -19.00 0.77 -10.48
C ASN A 741 -19.23 0.15 -9.09
N ASP A 742 -19.68 -1.11 -9.01
CA ASP A 742 -19.82 -1.81 -7.72
C ASP A 742 -18.43 -2.02 -7.08
N LEU A 743 -18.30 -1.54 -5.84
CA LEU A 743 -17.04 -1.45 -5.12
C LEU A 743 -16.49 -2.79 -4.61
N LEU A 744 -17.38 -3.75 -4.39
CA LEU A 744 -17.07 -4.97 -3.65
C LEU A 744 -16.95 -6.20 -4.56
N THR A 745 -17.54 -6.15 -5.75
CA THR A 745 -17.52 -7.26 -6.69
C THR A 745 -16.10 -7.57 -7.13
N SER A 746 -15.66 -8.76 -6.79
CA SER A 746 -14.33 -9.26 -7.10
C SER A 746 -14.23 -9.71 -8.57
N PRO A 747 -13.04 -9.65 -9.19
CA PRO A 747 -12.81 -10.20 -10.53
C PRO A 747 -13.26 -11.65 -10.67
N GLN A 748 -13.61 -12.06 -11.89
CA GLN A 748 -14.00 -13.44 -12.19
C GLN A 748 -12.95 -14.45 -11.70
N ALA A 749 -11.66 -14.12 -11.89
CA ALA A 749 -10.53 -14.95 -11.47
C ALA A 749 -10.46 -15.21 -9.96
N PHE A 750 -11.15 -14.42 -9.13
CA PHE A 750 -11.23 -14.56 -7.69
C PHE A 750 -12.54 -15.24 -7.28
N VAL A 751 -13.65 -14.84 -7.91
CA VAL A 751 -14.99 -15.42 -7.72
C VAL A 751 -14.97 -16.94 -7.90
N THR A 752 -14.25 -17.46 -8.91
CA THR A 752 -14.18 -18.90 -9.18
C THR A 752 -13.50 -19.74 -8.08
N TYR A 753 -12.74 -19.14 -7.16
CA TYR A 753 -12.20 -19.88 -6.00
C TYR A 753 -13.25 -20.14 -4.92
N LYS A 754 -14.26 -19.27 -4.81
CA LYS A 754 -15.36 -19.44 -3.86
C LYS A 754 -16.54 -20.16 -4.51
N TYR A 755 -16.97 -19.71 -5.69
CA TYR A 755 -18.13 -20.25 -6.39
C TYR A 755 -17.63 -21.24 -7.45
N VAL A 756 -17.55 -22.52 -7.08
CA VAL A 756 -16.89 -23.57 -7.86
C VAL A 756 -17.66 -23.85 -9.17
N HIS A 757 -18.98 -23.78 -9.11
CA HIS A 757 -19.88 -23.96 -10.25
C HIS A 757 -20.39 -22.61 -10.77
N LEU A 758 -19.47 -21.71 -11.11
CA LEU A 758 -19.80 -20.43 -11.73
C LEU A 758 -20.22 -20.65 -13.19
N VAL A 759 -21.52 -20.54 -13.49
CA VAL A 759 -22.08 -20.77 -14.84
C VAL A 759 -22.21 -19.49 -15.65
N GLN A 760 -22.27 -18.33 -14.98
CA GLN A 760 -22.39 -17.02 -15.61
C GLN A 760 -21.58 -15.98 -14.84
N TYR A 761 -20.78 -15.20 -15.57
CA TYR A 761 -20.15 -13.98 -15.06
C TYR A 761 -20.33 -12.89 -16.11
N SER A 762 -21.31 -12.02 -15.90
CA SER A 762 -21.71 -10.98 -16.83
C SER A 762 -21.10 -9.64 -16.42
N ARG A 763 -20.21 -9.10 -17.24
CA ARG A 763 -19.72 -7.72 -17.07
C ARG A 763 -20.78 -6.76 -17.59
N MET A 764 -21.43 -6.04 -16.69
CA MET A 764 -22.52 -5.13 -17.07
C MET A 764 -21.98 -3.87 -17.74
N PRO A 765 -22.75 -3.27 -18.67
CA PRO A 765 -22.29 -2.08 -19.40
C PRO A 765 -22.28 -0.80 -18.56
N ARG A 766 -23.09 -0.73 -17.49
CA ARG A 766 -23.28 0.45 -16.64
C ARG A 766 -23.92 0.05 -15.31
N GLY A 767 -23.96 0.98 -14.36
CA GLY A 767 -24.49 0.82 -13.00
C GLY A 767 -23.42 0.50 -11.96
N GLY A 768 -23.78 0.63 -10.70
CA GLY A 768 -22.93 0.43 -9.53
C GLY A 768 -23.55 -0.54 -8.53
N HIS A 769 -23.48 -0.17 -7.26
CA HIS A 769 -23.83 -1.04 -6.15
C HIS A 769 -25.33 -1.35 -6.03
N PHE A 770 -26.21 -0.36 -6.26
CA PHE A 770 -27.66 -0.48 -6.05
C PHE A 770 -28.35 -0.99 -7.32
N ALA A 771 -27.84 -2.08 -7.89
CA ALA A 771 -28.19 -2.58 -9.22
C ALA A 771 -29.70 -2.72 -9.49
N ALA A 772 -30.48 -3.19 -8.51
CA ALA A 772 -31.94 -3.33 -8.66
C ALA A 772 -32.67 -1.99 -8.76
N LEU A 773 -32.13 -0.94 -8.15
CA LEU A 773 -32.67 0.41 -8.20
C LEU A 773 -32.09 1.21 -9.38
N GLU A 774 -30.81 1.06 -9.69
CA GLU A 774 -30.14 1.77 -10.78
C GLU A 774 -30.54 1.24 -12.17
N GLU A 775 -30.47 -0.08 -12.35
CA GLU A 775 -30.61 -0.74 -13.65
C GLU A 775 -31.48 -2.01 -13.55
N PRO A 776 -32.76 -1.88 -13.13
CA PRO A 776 -33.65 -3.02 -12.85
C PRO A 776 -33.82 -3.97 -14.04
N LEU A 777 -33.88 -3.45 -15.27
CA LEU A 777 -34.00 -4.26 -16.48
C LEU A 777 -32.73 -5.07 -16.78
N LEU A 778 -31.54 -4.47 -16.62
CA LEU A 778 -30.28 -5.19 -16.84
C LEU A 778 -30.11 -6.32 -15.82
N LEU A 779 -30.42 -6.05 -14.55
CA LEU A 779 -30.34 -7.07 -13.51
C LEU A 779 -31.37 -8.18 -13.73
N ALA A 780 -32.63 -7.84 -14.03
CA ALA A 780 -33.67 -8.84 -14.29
C ALA A 780 -33.35 -9.71 -15.50
N ASP A 781 -32.90 -9.12 -16.61
CA ASP A 781 -32.50 -9.87 -17.80
C ASP A 781 -31.36 -10.85 -17.48
N ASP A 782 -30.36 -10.41 -16.72
CA ASP A 782 -29.24 -11.27 -16.33
C ASP A 782 -29.65 -12.43 -15.40
N ILE A 783 -30.60 -12.18 -14.48
CA ILE A 783 -31.20 -13.24 -13.64
C ILE A 783 -31.89 -14.28 -14.51
N TYR A 784 -32.72 -13.85 -15.47
CA TYR A 784 -33.44 -14.76 -16.38
C TYR A 784 -32.49 -15.52 -17.31
N LYS A 785 -31.44 -14.87 -17.81
CA LYS A 785 -30.40 -15.49 -18.60
C LYS A 785 -29.68 -16.58 -17.82
N PHE A 786 -29.32 -16.28 -16.57
CA PHE A 786 -28.68 -17.23 -15.66
C PHE A 786 -29.59 -18.43 -15.36
N SER A 787 -30.85 -18.20 -15.01
CA SER A 787 -31.77 -19.30 -14.72
C SER A 787 -32.04 -20.17 -15.95
N ALA A 788 -32.00 -19.61 -17.16
CA ALA A 788 -32.11 -20.38 -18.40
C ALA A 788 -30.89 -21.24 -18.71
N LEU A 789 -29.70 -20.91 -18.17
CA LEU A 789 -28.51 -21.77 -18.30
C LEU A 789 -28.55 -22.99 -17.37
N ILE A 790 -29.36 -22.93 -16.31
CA ILE A 790 -29.49 -24.01 -15.31
C ILE A 790 -30.67 -24.94 -15.63
N ASN A 791 -31.74 -24.40 -16.22
CA ASN A 791 -32.99 -25.11 -16.53
C ASN A 791 -33.02 -25.66 -17.95
#